data_AF-A0A3L9YFN4-F1
#
_entry.id   AF-A0A3L9YFN4-F1
#
_cell.length_a   1.000
_cell.length_b   1.000
_cell.length_c   1.000
_cell.angle_alpha   90.00
_cell.angle_beta   90.00
_cell.angle_gamma   90.00
#
_symmetry.space_group_name_H-M   'P 1'
#
loop_
_entity.id
_entity.type
_entity.pdbx_description
1 polymer ?
#
loop_
_entity_poly.entity_id
_entity_poly.type
_entity_poly.pdbx_seq_one_letter_code
_entity_poly.pdbx_strand_id
1 'polypeptide(L)'
;MGILDNVLKVFVGDKSKKDIGEIQPLVNEIKKFESALEALSLDELRAKTERFREIIKEDQKDIQQQIDQLQIEADAMEDIDQKEDIYNQIDTLKTERYEIEKETLLKILPEAFAVIKETAKRFKDNETLTVTANAFDREISGEKEYVNLEDDKAIWQNSWDAAGKEVTWDMVHYDVQLVGGIALHQGKVAEMQTGEGKTLVATLPMYLNALAGNGVHLVTVNDYLAKRDSAWMAPLFQFHGISIDCIDYHKPNSSARRKAYNADITYGTNNEFGFDYLRDNMAHAPGDLVQRPHHYAIVDEVDSVLIDDARTPLIISGPVPEGDRHEFNELKPRIADIVEVQKKYLTGVLAEAKKLIKEGDTKEGGFQLLRVFRGIPKNKALIKFLSEEGVKQILQKTENHYMSDNNREMPKVDAELYYVIDEKNNQIELSDKGVNYLSGEDDPDFFVMPEIGLEIAKIEAQDLSTEEEAELKEVLFREFGVKSERIHTMNQLLKAYSLFEKDTQYVVMENKVMIVDEQTGRIMDGRRYSDGLHQAIEAKENVKIEAVTQTFATVTLQNYFRMYKKLSGMTGTAVTEAGELWEIYKLDVVEIPTNRPIVRDDREDKIYKTKREKYNAVIDEVVELSNAGRPILIGTTSVEISELLSRMLSIRNIDHNVLNAKMHKKESDIVAEAGNAGKVTIATNMAGRGTDIKLSEAVKKAGGLAIVGTERHDSRRVDRQLRGRSGRQGDPGSSQFYVSLEDNLMRLFGSERIAKMMDRMGLKEGEVIQHSMISKSIERAQKKVEENNFGIRKRLLEYDDVMNAQREVVYKRRYHALFGERLRVDVANMIYDTSEIIVDGNKMAQDYKNFEFELIRYFSMSSPVSEAEFEKMDVQKLSGVVYKAAYKHYNEKMARNAEIAFPVIKNVYETQREKYKRILVPFTDGVKTLNVATDLEKAYESEGKQLVLDFEKNITLAIIDDAWKTHLRKMDELKQSVQLAVHEQKDPLLIYKFEAFELFKAMIEKVNKDVLSFLFKGELPQETQQQIQEARTTRPKEKLSEQKEEIQNLDERAAESRAAGNTQSQRQSVTETIVREMPKIGRNDRVTIKHVMSGESKEVKYKQAIPLIEKGEWVLLK
;
A
#
# COMPACT_ATOMS: atom_id res chain seq x y z
N MET A 1 -29.44 13.81 15.16
CA MET A 1 -28.73 14.59 16.18
C MET A 1 -29.51 14.54 17.48
N GLY A 2 -28.86 14.12 18.57
CA GLY A 2 -29.50 13.98 19.88
C GLY A 2 -29.40 15.25 20.72
N ILE A 3 -30.26 15.37 21.74
CA ILE A 3 -30.24 16.46 22.72
C ILE A 3 -28.86 16.58 23.40
N LEU A 4 -28.15 15.45 23.60
CA LEU A 4 -26.79 15.43 24.15
C LEU A 4 -25.75 16.13 23.26
N ASP A 5 -25.82 16.00 21.92
CA ASP A 5 -24.88 16.67 21.01
C ASP A 5 -25.06 18.20 21.06
N ASN A 6 -26.31 18.65 21.15
CA ASN A 6 -26.62 20.08 21.28
C ASN A 6 -26.15 20.63 22.63
N VAL A 7 -26.24 19.85 23.70
CA VAL A 7 -25.73 20.24 25.03
C VAL A 7 -24.19 20.25 25.05
N LEU A 8 -23.53 19.25 24.46
CA LEU A 8 -22.07 19.22 24.30
C LEU A 8 -21.54 20.39 23.47
N LYS A 9 -22.20 20.74 22.35
CA LYS A 9 -21.84 21.93 21.55
C LYS A 9 -21.99 23.24 22.31
N VAL A 10 -22.94 23.33 23.23
CA VAL A 10 -23.17 24.52 24.07
C VAL A 10 -22.12 24.64 25.19
N PHE A 11 -21.65 23.51 25.76
CA PHE A 11 -20.67 23.50 26.86
C PHE A 11 -19.20 23.49 26.40
N VAL A 12 -18.87 22.89 25.26
CA VAL A 12 -17.50 22.73 24.74
C VAL A 12 -17.18 23.73 23.60
N GLY A 13 -18.20 24.38 23.06
CA GLY A 13 -18.10 25.19 21.84
C GLY A 13 -18.18 24.34 20.57
N ASP A 14 -18.48 24.98 19.44
CA ASP A 14 -18.51 24.32 18.13
C ASP A 14 -17.08 24.23 17.57
N LYS A 15 -16.47 23.04 17.61
CA LYS A 15 -15.09 22.80 17.16
C LYS A 15 -14.84 23.40 15.77
N SER A 16 -15.75 23.18 14.82
CA SER A 16 -15.65 23.73 13.46
C SER A 16 -15.54 25.26 13.46
N LYS A 17 -16.36 25.95 14.28
CA LYS A 17 -16.27 27.42 14.39
C LYS A 17 -14.96 27.89 15.01
N LYS A 18 -14.41 27.13 15.97
CA LYS A 18 -13.12 27.43 16.57
C LYS A 18 -11.99 27.27 15.54
N ASP A 19 -11.96 26.14 14.83
CA ASP A 19 -10.94 25.85 13.81
C ASP A 19 -10.97 26.89 12.68
N ILE A 20 -12.16 27.26 12.20
CA ILE A 20 -12.33 28.33 11.20
C ILE A 20 -11.88 29.68 11.78
N GLY A 21 -12.21 29.96 13.05
CA GLY A 21 -11.80 31.18 13.74
C GLY A 21 -10.29 31.34 13.86
N GLU A 22 -9.54 30.24 14.02
CA GLU A 22 -8.07 30.23 14.04
C GLU A 22 -7.45 30.47 12.66
N ILE A 23 -8.12 30.02 11.58
CA ILE A 23 -7.63 30.15 10.19
C ILE A 23 -8.01 31.50 9.56
N GLN A 24 -9.15 32.09 9.96
CA GLN A 24 -9.69 33.32 9.37
C GLN A 24 -8.72 34.51 9.33
N PRO A 25 -7.85 34.77 10.34
CA PRO A 25 -6.86 35.83 10.28
C PRO A 25 -5.91 35.70 9.08
N LEU A 26 -5.42 34.48 8.78
CA LEU A 26 -4.54 34.22 7.65
C LEU A 26 -5.26 34.43 6.31
N VAL A 27 -6.53 34.04 6.20
CA VAL A 27 -7.35 34.33 5.01
C VAL A 27 -7.48 35.83 4.78
N ASN A 28 -7.69 36.60 5.86
CA ASN A 28 -7.76 38.06 5.76
C ASN A 28 -6.41 38.67 5.35
N GLU A 29 -5.28 38.07 5.76
CA GLU A 29 -3.95 38.50 5.31
C GLU A 29 -3.68 38.19 3.84
N ILE A 30 -4.06 37.01 3.35
CA ILE A 30 -3.98 36.66 1.91
C ILE A 30 -4.67 37.74 1.07
N LYS A 31 -5.88 38.16 1.49
CA LYS A 31 -6.67 39.16 0.77
C LYS A 31 -6.03 40.55 0.74
N LYS A 32 -5.19 40.90 1.72
CA LYS A 32 -4.46 42.19 1.71
C LYS A 32 -3.42 42.27 0.58
N PHE A 33 -2.91 41.13 0.11
CA PHE A 33 -1.93 41.09 -0.98
C PHE A 33 -2.55 41.18 -2.37
N GLU A 34 -3.86 40.91 -2.51
CA GLU A 34 -4.54 40.84 -3.83
C GLU A 34 -4.33 42.12 -4.66
N SER A 35 -4.62 43.29 -4.10
CA SER A 35 -4.49 44.56 -4.84
C SER A 35 -3.04 44.89 -5.21
N ALA A 36 -2.06 44.47 -4.39
CA ALA A 36 -0.65 44.70 -4.67
C ALA A 36 -0.14 43.76 -5.77
N LEU A 37 -0.59 42.50 -5.79
CA LEU A 37 -0.23 41.51 -6.80
C LEU A 37 -0.91 41.77 -8.15
N GLU A 38 -2.15 42.28 -8.15
CA GLU A 38 -2.87 42.66 -9.37
C GLU A 38 -2.14 43.76 -10.16
N ALA A 39 -1.40 44.64 -9.46
CA ALA A 39 -0.60 45.69 -10.07
C ALA A 39 0.73 45.21 -10.68
N LEU A 40 1.16 43.97 -10.41
CA LEU A 40 2.42 43.43 -10.92
C LEU A 40 2.32 43.03 -12.39
N SER A 41 3.44 43.15 -13.10
CA SER A 41 3.63 42.48 -14.38
C SER A 41 3.75 40.95 -14.20
N LEU A 42 3.56 40.20 -15.29
CA LEU A 42 3.69 38.74 -15.26
C LEU A 42 5.10 38.29 -14.86
N ASP A 43 6.14 39.00 -15.32
CA ASP A 43 7.53 38.71 -14.95
C ASP A 43 7.79 38.98 -13.45
N GLU A 44 7.25 40.08 -12.90
CA GLU A 44 7.35 40.37 -11.46
C GLU A 44 6.56 39.38 -10.59
N LEU A 45 5.41 38.89 -11.08
CA LEU A 45 4.61 37.88 -10.39
C LEU A 45 5.38 36.55 -10.30
N ARG A 46 6.02 36.11 -11.40
CA ARG A 46 6.88 34.92 -11.42
C ARG A 46 8.11 35.07 -10.54
N ALA A 47 8.71 36.26 -10.51
CA ALA A 47 9.90 36.55 -9.68
C ALA A 47 9.63 36.40 -8.17
N LYS A 48 8.37 36.40 -7.73
CA LYS A 48 8.01 36.11 -6.33
C LYS A 48 8.48 34.73 -5.88
N THR A 49 8.44 33.72 -6.75
CA THR A 49 8.86 32.36 -6.40
C THR A 49 10.34 32.30 -6.04
N GLU A 50 11.20 32.94 -6.84
CA GLU A 50 12.63 33.03 -6.54
C GLU A 50 12.90 33.80 -5.25
N ARG A 51 12.17 34.91 -5.02
CA ARG A 51 12.27 35.65 -3.76
C ARG A 51 11.88 34.80 -2.55
N PHE A 52 10.87 33.95 -2.65
CA PHE A 52 10.50 33.07 -1.54
C PHE A 52 11.57 31.99 -1.30
N ARG A 53 12.15 31.42 -2.35
CA ARG A 53 13.28 30.47 -2.24
C ARG A 53 14.49 31.13 -1.58
N GLU A 54 14.79 32.38 -1.92
CA GLU A 54 15.86 33.16 -1.30
C GLU A 54 15.62 33.38 0.20
N ILE A 55 14.39 33.75 0.60
CA ILE A 55 14.04 33.92 2.02
C ILE A 55 14.27 32.61 2.80
N ILE A 56 13.79 31.47 2.28
CA ILE A 56 13.99 30.17 2.92
C ILE A 56 15.48 29.83 3.05
N LYS A 57 16.25 30.07 1.99
CA LYS A 57 17.70 29.82 1.98
C LYS A 57 18.46 30.74 2.93
N GLU A 58 18.05 31.99 3.06
CA GLU A 58 18.64 32.95 3.99
C GLU A 58 18.36 32.56 5.44
N ASP A 59 17.10 32.22 5.77
CA ASP A 59 16.69 31.82 7.11
C ASP A 59 17.37 30.50 7.55
N GLN A 60 17.68 29.59 6.60
CA GLN A 60 18.38 28.32 6.88
C GLN A 60 19.92 28.39 6.81
N LYS A 61 20.50 29.52 6.39
CA LYS A 61 21.92 29.62 5.99
C LYS A 61 22.88 29.20 7.09
N ASP A 62 22.68 29.70 8.31
CA ASP A 62 23.61 29.48 9.42
C ASP A 62 23.64 27.99 9.85
N ILE A 63 22.47 27.35 9.92
CA ILE A 63 22.37 25.91 10.23
C ILE A 63 22.98 25.07 9.10
N GLN A 64 22.71 25.43 7.83
CA GLN A 64 23.26 24.69 6.71
C GLN A 64 24.79 24.74 6.70
N GLN A 65 25.39 25.88 7.01
CA GLN A 65 26.85 26.02 7.12
C GLN A 65 27.43 25.15 8.24
N GLN A 66 26.74 25.02 9.37
CA GLN A 66 27.17 24.13 10.45
C GLN A 66 27.10 22.66 10.03
N ILE A 67 26.03 22.25 9.35
CA ILE A 67 25.89 20.89 8.81
C ILE A 67 27.01 20.58 7.81
N ASP A 68 27.26 21.49 6.87
CA ASP A 68 28.31 21.31 5.85
C ASP A 68 29.70 21.21 6.48
N GLN A 69 29.98 22.03 7.50
CA GLN A 69 31.25 22.01 8.23
C GLN A 69 31.46 20.72 9.02
N LEU A 70 30.43 20.26 9.74
CA LEU A 70 30.46 19.00 10.48
C LEU A 70 30.57 17.80 9.54
N GLN A 71 29.97 17.85 8.34
CA GLN A 71 30.11 16.79 7.36
C GLN A 71 31.57 16.68 6.86
N ILE A 72 32.22 17.80 6.57
CA ILE A 72 33.64 17.84 6.21
C ILE A 72 34.51 17.30 7.35
N GLU A 73 34.19 17.66 8.59
CA GLU A 73 34.89 17.15 9.78
C GLU A 73 34.72 15.64 9.95
N ALA A 74 33.48 15.13 9.81
CA ALA A 74 33.18 13.71 9.86
C ALA A 74 33.93 12.93 8.78
N ASP A 75 34.01 13.44 7.56
CA ASP A 75 34.70 12.80 6.45
C ASP A 75 36.22 12.73 6.68
N ALA A 76 36.80 13.71 7.36
CA ALA A 76 38.23 13.76 7.71
C ALA A 76 38.58 12.98 9.00
N MET A 77 37.60 12.72 9.88
CA MET A 77 37.82 12.08 11.17
C MET A 77 38.09 10.57 11.04
N GLU A 78 39.19 10.11 11.63
CA GLU A 78 39.54 8.68 11.73
C GLU A 78 38.99 8.02 12.99
N ASP A 79 38.80 8.78 14.08
CA ASP A 79 38.19 8.30 15.33
C ASP A 79 36.69 8.05 15.13
N ILE A 80 36.26 6.81 15.34
CA ILE A 80 34.88 6.38 15.10
C ILE A 80 33.92 6.96 16.13
N ASP A 81 34.31 7.03 17.39
CA ASP A 81 33.42 7.48 18.48
C ASP A 81 33.11 8.97 18.29
N GLN A 82 34.14 9.78 18.00
CA GLN A 82 33.97 11.19 17.67
C GLN A 82 33.18 11.40 16.38
N LYS A 83 33.37 10.52 15.39
CA LYS A 83 32.63 10.58 14.12
C LYS A 83 31.14 10.26 14.30
N GLU A 84 30.80 9.30 15.17
CA GLU A 84 29.41 9.03 15.54
C GLU A 84 28.77 10.23 16.25
N ASP A 85 29.48 10.87 17.18
CA ASP A 85 29.01 12.09 17.85
C ASP A 85 28.73 13.22 16.85
N ILE A 86 29.64 13.45 15.89
CA ILE A 86 29.44 14.45 14.82
C ILE A 86 28.20 14.11 13.99
N TYR A 87 28.02 12.84 13.63
CA TYR A 87 26.85 12.40 12.88
C TYR A 87 25.53 12.61 13.64
N ASN A 88 25.52 12.38 14.95
CA ASN A 88 24.37 12.66 15.81
C ASN A 88 24.08 14.17 15.90
N GLN A 89 25.12 15.02 15.92
CA GLN A 89 24.97 16.47 15.86
C GLN A 89 24.37 16.92 14.52
N ILE A 90 24.84 16.36 13.40
CA ILE A 90 24.28 16.63 12.07
C ILE A 90 22.78 16.27 12.01
N ASP A 91 22.40 15.13 12.56
CA ASP A 91 20.99 14.70 12.58
C ASP A 91 20.10 15.63 13.44
N THR A 92 20.65 16.16 14.52
CA THR A 92 20.00 17.19 15.36
C THR A 92 19.80 18.49 14.58
N LEU A 93 20.87 19.01 13.95
CA LEU A 93 20.82 20.23 13.15
C LEU A 93 19.87 20.11 11.94
N LYS A 94 19.78 18.95 11.30
CA LYS A 94 18.79 18.70 10.23
C LYS A 94 17.36 18.85 10.74
N THR A 95 17.10 18.48 11.99
CA THR A 95 15.78 18.63 12.62
C THR A 95 15.51 20.11 12.92
N GLU A 96 16.48 20.84 13.46
CA GLU A 96 16.37 22.29 13.69
C GLU A 96 16.15 23.06 12.37
N ARG A 97 16.87 22.71 11.30
CA ARG A 97 16.68 23.28 9.95
C ARG A 97 15.24 23.15 9.47
N TYR A 98 14.60 22.01 9.73
CA TYR A 98 13.20 21.77 9.36
C TYR A 98 12.21 22.58 10.21
N GLU A 99 12.49 22.84 11.48
CA GLU A 99 11.63 23.73 12.28
C GLU A 99 11.72 25.18 11.79
N ILE A 100 12.91 25.68 11.43
CA ILE A 100 13.06 26.98 10.77
C ILE A 100 12.30 27.03 9.45
N GLU A 101 12.37 25.95 8.66
CA GLU A 101 11.60 25.83 7.42
C GLU A 101 10.10 26.04 7.66
N LYS A 102 9.52 25.35 8.65
CA LYS A 102 8.08 25.50 8.97
C LYS A 102 7.71 26.92 9.36
N GLU A 103 8.50 27.56 10.22
CA GLU A 103 8.26 28.94 10.65
C GLU A 103 8.31 29.90 9.46
N THR A 104 9.30 29.71 8.58
CA THR A 104 9.47 30.51 7.37
C THR A 104 8.31 30.31 6.40
N LEU A 105 7.89 29.06 6.17
CA LEU A 105 6.75 28.74 5.30
C LEU A 105 5.45 29.37 5.81
N LEU A 106 5.21 29.37 7.13
CA LEU A 106 4.05 30.05 7.72
C LEU A 106 4.08 31.56 7.52
N LYS A 107 5.27 32.17 7.62
CA LYS A 107 5.47 33.62 7.40
C LYS A 107 5.18 34.04 5.96
N ILE A 108 5.62 33.25 4.97
CA ILE A 108 5.39 33.56 3.54
C ILE A 108 4.03 33.09 3.03
N LEU A 109 3.34 32.21 3.76
CA LEU A 109 2.08 31.59 3.34
C LEU A 109 1.05 32.59 2.80
N PRO A 110 0.75 33.73 3.48
CA PRO A 110 -0.28 34.63 2.98
C PRO A 110 0.02 35.22 1.60
N GLU A 111 1.27 35.60 1.36
CA GLU A 111 1.70 36.15 0.07
C GLU A 111 1.79 35.04 -0.99
N ALA A 112 2.33 33.87 -0.64
CA ALA A 112 2.44 32.72 -1.54
C ALA A 112 1.08 32.22 -2.05
N PHE A 113 0.07 32.13 -1.18
CA PHE A 113 -1.28 31.75 -1.57
C PHE A 113 -1.94 32.80 -2.45
N ALA A 114 -1.71 34.09 -2.17
CA ALA A 114 -2.19 35.19 -3.00
C ALA A 114 -1.55 35.16 -4.40
N VAL A 115 -0.27 34.81 -4.53
CA VAL A 115 0.41 34.64 -5.83
C VAL A 115 -0.25 33.57 -6.68
N ILE A 116 -0.53 32.39 -6.10
CA ILE A 116 -1.20 31.30 -6.84
C ILE A 116 -2.64 31.68 -7.22
N LYS A 117 -3.39 32.32 -6.32
CA LYS A 117 -4.74 32.82 -6.61
C LYS A 117 -4.74 33.84 -7.75
N GLU A 118 -3.81 34.80 -7.73
CA GLU A 118 -3.66 35.79 -8.79
C GLU A 118 -3.24 35.15 -10.12
N THR A 119 -2.34 34.16 -10.08
CA THR A 119 -1.92 33.42 -11.28
C THR A 119 -3.10 32.67 -11.90
N ALA A 120 -3.91 31.99 -11.09
CA ALA A 120 -5.11 31.31 -11.55
C ALA A 120 -6.11 32.29 -12.20
N LYS A 121 -6.25 33.50 -11.64
CA LYS A 121 -7.05 34.58 -12.23
C LYS A 121 -6.48 35.04 -13.58
N ARG A 122 -5.17 35.20 -13.72
CA ARG A 122 -4.52 35.59 -14.98
C ARG A 122 -4.76 34.56 -16.09
N PHE A 123 -4.62 33.26 -15.81
CA PHE A 123 -4.92 32.20 -16.77
C PHE A 123 -6.41 32.15 -17.16
N LYS A 124 -7.31 32.45 -16.23
CA LYS A 124 -8.74 32.50 -16.52
C LYS A 124 -9.12 33.69 -17.42
N ASP A 125 -8.55 34.86 -17.13
CA ASP A 125 -8.95 36.12 -17.76
C ASP A 125 -8.26 36.35 -19.12
N ASN A 126 -7.25 35.56 -19.48
CA ASN A 126 -6.46 35.72 -20.71
C ASN A 126 -6.28 34.38 -21.43
N GLU A 127 -6.35 34.39 -22.77
CA GLU A 127 -6.06 33.21 -23.61
C GLU A 127 -4.58 32.84 -23.59
N THR A 128 -3.70 33.85 -23.52
CA THR A 128 -2.25 33.68 -23.47
C THR A 128 -1.60 34.60 -22.45
N LEU A 129 -0.55 34.12 -21.78
CA LEU A 129 0.31 34.91 -20.91
C LEU A 129 1.72 34.99 -21.53
N THR A 130 2.19 36.20 -21.81
CA THR A 130 3.51 36.43 -22.42
C THR A 130 4.50 36.92 -21.37
N VAL A 131 5.62 36.22 -21.23
CA VAL A 131 6.67 36.48 -20.23
C VAL A 131 8.05 36.40 -20.87
N THR A 132 9.06 36.93 -20.18
CA THR A 132 10.45 36.81 -20.62
C THR A 132 10.93 35.38 -20.41
N ALA A 133 11.43 34.72 -21.47
CA ALA A 133 11.76 33.30 -21.43
C ALA A 133 13.01 33.04 -20.56
N ASN A 134 12.86 32.28 -19.49
CA ASN A 134 13.96 31.78 -18.66
C ASN A 134 14.46 30.39 -19.14
N ALA A 135 15.45 29.82 -18.45
CA ALA A 135 15.98 28.50 -18.82
C ALA A 135 14.94 27.37 -18.74
N PHE A 136 14.06 27.44 -17.74
CA PHE A 136 13.00 26.46 -17.51
C PHE A 136 11.92 26.51 -18.59
N ASP A 137 11.50 27.71 -19.01
CA ASP A 137 10.57 27.90 -20.13
C ASP A 137 11.11 27.28 -21.41
N ARG A 138 12.43 27.41 -21.64
CA ARG A 138 13.10 26.86 -22.83
C ARG A 138 13.12 25.34 -22.80
N GLU A 139 13.37 24.72 -21.65
CA GLU A 139 13.28 23.27 -21.48
C GLU A 139 11.85 22.77 -21.75
N ILE A 140 10.86 23.38 -21.09
CA ILE A 140 9.45 22.95 -21.19
C ILE A 140 8.88 23.15 -22.59
N SER A 141 9.26 24.21 -23.30
CA SER A 141 8.77 24.47 -24.67
C SER A 141 9.12 23.36 -25.68
N GLY A 142 10.16 22.55 -25.39
CA GLY A 142 10.51 21.40 -26.21
C GLY A 142 9.63 20.17 -25.95
N GLU A 143 9.04 20.08 -24.75
CA GLU A 143 8.30 18.92 -24.26
C GLU A 143 6.77 19.14 -24.21
N LYS A 144 6.30 20.38 -24.01
CA LYS A 144 4.91 20.71 -23.72
C LYS A 144 4.32 21.70 -24.72
N GLU A 145 3.08 21.43 -25.16
CA GLU A 145 2.43 22.21 -26.22
C GLU A 145 1.86 23.56 -25.75
N TYR A 146 1.66 23.74 -24.45
CA TYR A 146 1.14 24.98 -23.87
C TYR A 146 2.18 26.07 -23.64
N VAL A 147 3.45 25.83 -23.99
CA VAL A 147 4.52 26.84 -23.93
C VAL A 147 5.19 26.94 -25.29
N ASN A 148 5.05 28.08 -25.95
CA ASN A 148 5.72 28.38 -27.21
C ASN A 148 6.77 29.48 -27.00
N LEU A 149 7.87 29.41 -27.75
CA LEU A 149 8.91 30.44 -27.73
C LEU A 149 8.80 31.32 -28.98
N GLU A 150 8.72 32.62 -28.76
CA GLU A 150 8.85 33.65 -29.80
C GLU A 150 10.02 34.56 -29.41
N ASP A 151 11.14 34.47 -30.14
CA ASP A 151 12.39 35.18 -29.86
C ASP A 151 12.93 34.97 -28.42
N ASP A 152 12.80 35.98 -27.56
CA ASP A 152 13.18 36.02 -26.15
C ASP A 152 11.96 35.90 -25.19
N LYS A 153 10.76 35.72 -25.73
CA LYS A 153 9.51 35.57 -24.98
C LYS A 153 9.04 34.13 -24.95
N ALA A 154 8.40 33.75 -23.84
CA ALA A 154 7.65 32.53 -23.69
C ALA A 154 6.15 32.87 -23.60
N ILE A 155 5.35 32.21 -24.44
CA ILE A 155 3.91 32.39 -24.54
C ILE A 155 3.25 31.15 -23.95
N TRP A 156 2.57 31.35 -22.83
CA TRP A 156 1.84 30.33 -22.10
C TRP A 156 0.37 30.34 -22.52
N GLN A 157 -0.17 29.20 -22.93
CA GLN A 157 -1.57 29.04 -23.31
C GLN A 157 -2.43 28.75 -22.08
N ASN A 158 -3.69 29.20 -22.10
CA ASN A 158 -4.67 28.86 -21.06
C ASN A 158 -5.46 27.57 -21.33
N SER A 159 -5.21 26.91 -22.47
CA SER A 159 -5.84 25.66 -22.88
C SER A 159 -4.78 24.63 -23.23
N TRP A 160 -4.97 23.38 -22.77
CA TRP A 160 -4.03 22.28 -23.02
C TRP A 160 -4.67 20.90 -22.88
N ASP A 161 -3.98 19.87 -23.37
CA ASP A 161 -4.36 18.48 -23.14
C ASP A 161 -4.04 18.03 -21.70
N ALA A 162 -5.05 17.52 -21.01
CA ALA A 162 -4.93 16.86 -19.72
C ALA A 162 -5.41 15.41 -19.83
N ALA A 163 -4.47 14.50 -20.12
CA ALA A 163 -4.68 13.05 -20.25
C ALA A 163 -5.63 12.65 -21.40
N GLY A 164 -5.51 13.33 -22.55
CA GLY A 164 -6.29 13.09 -23.76
C GLY A 164 -7.62 13.84 -23.83
N LYS A 165 -7.77 14.92 -23.04
CA LYS A 165 -8.90 15.83 -23.06
C LYS A 165 -8.40 17.26 -23.05
N GLU A 166 -8.87 18.07 -23.99
CA GLU A 166 -8.59 19.50 -24.00
C GLU A 166 -9.31 20.20 -22.85
N VAL A 167 -8.56 20.94 -22.04
CA VAL A 167 -9.06 21.67 -20.88
C VAL A 167 -8.61 23.12 -20.97
N THR A 168 -9.57 24.04 -20.90
CA THR A 168 -9.32 25.48 -20.75
C THR A 168 -9.43 25.86 -19.27
N TRP A 169 -8.46 26.62 -18.77
CA TRP A 169 -8.45 27.08 -17.40
C TRP A 169 -9.53 28.15 -17.14
N ASP A 170 -10.50 27.84 -16.28
CA ASP A 170 -11.64 28.72 -15.98
C ASP A 170 -11.84 29.00 -14.47
N MET A 171 -10.84 28.67 -13.65
CA MET A 171 -10.96 28.60 -12.19
C MET A 171 -10.18 29.69 -11.46
N VAL A 172 -10.74 30.18 -10.35
CA VAL A 172 -10.09 31.07 -9.36
C VAL A 172 -10.47 30.61 -7.97
N HIS A 173 -9.51 30.66 -7.03
CA HIS A 173 -9.76 30.17 -5.67
C HIS A 173 -10.84 30.97 -4.93
N TYR A 174 -11.80 30.27 -4.32
CA TYR A 174 -12.76 30.83 -3.37
C TYR A 174 -12.15 30.99 -1.97
N ASP A 175 -12.76 31.84 -1.12
CA ASP A 175 -12.30 32.03 0.26
C ASP A 175 -12.33 30.72 1.07
N VAL A 176 -13.34 29.85 0.86
CA VAL A 176 -13.41 28.53 1.51
C VAL A 176 -12.29 27.59 1.07
N GLN A 177 -11.79 27.76 -0.16
CA GLN A 177 -10.66 26.98 -0.67
C GLN A 177 -9.33 27.45 -0.07
N LEU A 178 -9.20 28.74 0.26
CA LEU A 178 -8.05 29.25 1.03
C LEU A 178 -8.02 28.64 2.43
N VAL A 179 -9.18 28.54 3.11
CA VAL A 179 -9.29 27.85 4.42
C VAL A 179 -8.84 26.39 4.29
N GLY A 180 -9.32 25.67 3.27
CA GLY A 180 -8.91 24.30 3.00
C GLY A 180 -7.40 24.16 2.75
N GLY A 181 -6.82 25.05 1.95
CA GLY A 181 -5.37 25.05 1.68
C GLY A 181 -4.52 25.30 2.93
N ILE A 182 -4.97 26.18 3.83
CA ILE A 182 -4.31 26.44 5.11
C ILE A 182 -4.39 25.19 6.01
N ALA A 183 -5.57 24.56 6.10
CA ALA A 183 -5.74 23.34 6.88
C ALA A 183 -4.81 22.22 6.39
N LEU A 184 -4.69 22.04 5.07
CA LEU A 184 -3.74 21.09 4.48
C LEU A 184 -2.29 21.42 4.84
N HIS A 185 -1.88 22.69 4.72
CA HIS A 185 -0.52 23.12 5.08
C HIS A 185 -0.18 22.87 6.55
N GLN A 186 -1.18 23.01 7.44
CA GLN A 186 -1.07 22.73 8.88
C GLN A 186 -0.97 21.22 9.22
N GLY A 187 -1.02 20.33 8.23
CA GLY A 187 -0.98 18.89 8.47
C GLY A 187 -2.32 18.31 8.95
N LYS A 188 -3.43 18.94 8.56
CA LYS A 188 -4.79 18.49 8.92
C LYS A 188 -5.51 17.88 7.72
N VAL A 189 -6.64 17.23 7.99
CA VAL A 189 -7.58 16.78 6.97
C VAL A 189 -8.62 17.85 6.72
N ALA A 190 -8.70 18.34 5.48
CA ALA A 190 -9.73 19.27 5.03
C ALA A 190 -10.96 18.49 4.54
N GLU A 191 -12.03 18.47 5.31
CA GLU A 191 -13.33 17.96 4.84
C GLU A 191 -14.01 19.04 3.98
N MET A 192 -13.96 18.85 2.66
CA MET A 192 -14.57 19.71 1.66
C MET A 192 -15.56 18.91 0.83
N GLN A 193 -16.81 19.34 0.81
CA GLN A 193 -17.87 18.67 0.05
C GLN A 193 -17.50 18.50 -1.43
N THR A 194 -18.02 17.44 -2.06
CA THR A 194 -17.66 17.16 -3.45
C THR A 194 -18.16 18.28 -4.37
N GLY A 195 -17.30 18.78 -5.26
CA GLY A 195 -17.59 19.95 -6.09
C GLY A 195 -17.11 21.29 -5.51
N GLU A 196 -16.49 21.30 -4.33
CA GLU A 196 -15.82 22.50 -3.78
C GLU A 196 -14.41 22.74 -4.37
N GLY A 197 -13.95 21.92 -5.32
CA GLY A 197 -12.68 22.12 -6.03
C GLY A 197 -11.43 21.61 -5.29
N LYS A 198 -11.48 20.39 -4.73
CA LYS A 198 -10.38 19.75 -3.97
C LYS A 198 -9.04 19.75 -4.72
N THR A 199 -9.02 19.38 -6.00
CA THR A 199 -7.82 19.39 -6.84
C THR A 199 -7.18 20.79 -6.90
N LEU A 200 -7.99 21.84 -7.04
CA LEU A 200 -7.51 23.22 -7.06
C LEU A 200 -7.01 23.68 -5.68
N VAL A 201 -7.66 23.26 -4.60
CA VAL A 201 -7.25 23.60 -3.22
C VAL A 201 -5.85 23.09 -2.92
N ALA A 202 -5.51 21.86 -3.36
CA ALA A 202 -4.20 21.25 -3.13
C ALA A 202 -3.05 22.06 -3.75
N THR A 203 -3.31 22.84 -4.81
CA THR A 203 -2.27 23.66 -5.46
C THR A 203 -1.62 24.67 -4.52
N LEU A 204 -2.38 25.20 -3.55
CA LEU A 204 -1.90 26.20 -2.59
C LEU A 204 -0.81 25.64 -1.66
N PRO A 205 -1.06 24.59 -0.85
CA PRO A 205 -0.03 24.00 -0.01
C PRO A 205 1.06 23.30 -0.83
N MET A 206 0.76 22.74 -2.00
CA MET A 206 1.80 22.12 -2.85
C MET A 206 2.80 23.15 -3.33
N TYR A 207 2.35 24.29 -3.85
CA TYR A 207 3.21 25.40 -4.25
C TYR A 207 4.09 25.85 -3.08
N LEU A 208 3.47 26.16 -1.93
CA LEU A 208 4.18 26.67 -0.76
C LEU A 208 5.28 25.70 -0.26
N ASN A 209 4.95 24.43 -0.09
CA ASN A 209 5.90 23.45 0.45
C ASN A 209 6.95 23.00 -0.58
N ALA A 210 6.65 23.10 -1.88
CA ALA A 210 7.62 22.84 -2.94
C ALA A 210 8.77 23.86 -2.95
N LEU A 211 8.57 25.08 -2.42
CA LEU A 211 9.60 26.11 -2.34
C LEU A 211 10.83 25.70 -1.53
N ALA A 212 10.69 24.75 -0.60
CA ALA A 212 11.79 24.23 0.20
C ALA A 212 12.71 23.26 -0.57
N GLY A 213 12.31 22.78 -1.75
CA GLY A 213 13.13 21.87 -2.58
C GLY A 213 13.25 20.42 -2.06
N ASN A 214 12.66 20.11 -0.90
CA ASN A 214 12.53 18.74 -0.37
C ASN A 214 11.39 17.95 -1.05
N GLY A 215 10.52 18.71 -1.73
CA GLY A 215 9.38 18.34 -2.55
C GLY A 215 8.22 17.56 -1.92
N VAL A 216 7.17 17.40 -2.72
CA VAL A 216 5.80 17.16 -2.24
C VAL A 216 5.16 16.02 -3.02
N HIS A 217 4.58 15.06 -2.31
CA HIS A 217 3.85 13.94 -2.91
C HIS A 217 2.34 14.19 -2.85
N LEU A 218 1.66 14.20 -3.99
CA LEU A 218 0.20 14.12 -4.04
C LEU A 218 -0.23 12.70 -4.36
N VAL A 219 -0.94 12.08 -3.42
CA VAL A 219 -1.45 10.71 -3.55
C VAL A 219 -2.90 10.74 -3.99
N THR A 220 -3.22 9.95 -5.02
CA THR A 220 -4.59 9.78 -5.52
C THR A 220 -5.01 8.30 -5.48
N VAL A 221 -6.30 8.04 -5.67
CA VAL A 221 -6.90 6.68 -5.59
C VAL A 221 -6.57 5.82 -6.81
N ASN A 222 -6.26 6.40 -7.97
CA ASN A 222 -5.94 5.64 -9.18
C ASN A 222 -5.02 6.42 -10.12
N ASP A 223 -4.38 5.69 -11.02
CA ASP A 223 -3.36 6.22 -11.93
C ASP A 223 -3.92 7.24 -12.92
N TYR A 224 -5.16 7.07 -13.38
CA TYR A 224 -5.82 8.03 -14.26
C TYR A 224 -5.99 9.40 -13.59
N LEU A 225 -6.44 9.44 -12.33
CA LEU A 225 -6.55 10.69 -11.57
C LEU A 225 -5.18 11.31 -11.34
N ALA A 226 -4.16 10.53 -10.99
CA ALA A 226 -2.80 11.02 -10.84
C ALA A 226 -2.28 11.68 -12.14
N LYS A 227 -2.44 11.00 -13.28
CA LYS A 227 -2.02 11.47 -14.61
C LYS A 227 -2.80 12.70 -15.06
N ARG A 228 -4.13 12.68 -14.90
CA ARG A 228 -5.02 13.78 -15.25
C ARG A 228 -4.72 15.02 -14.41
N ASP A 229 -4.68 14.90 -13.09
CA ASP A 229 -4.55 16.05 -12.20
C ASP A 229 -3.14 16.64 -12.24
N SER A 230 -2.11 15.81 -12.43
CA SER A 230 -0.76 16.31 -12.69
C SER A 230 -0.67 17.11 -13.98
N ALA A 231 -1.23 16.59 -15.09
CA ALA A 231 -1.25 17.30 -16.38
C ALA A 231 -2.13 18.55 -16.32
N TRP A 232 -3.26 18.49 -15.62
CA TRP A 232 -4.19 19.60 -15.51
C TRP A 232 -3.64 20.73 -14.65
N MET A 233 -3.00 20.46 -13.52
CA MET A 233 -2.45 21.51 -12.66
C MET A 233 -1.05 21.98 -13.07
N ALA A 234 -0.36 21.25 -13.96
CA ALA A 234 1.04 21.51 -14.28
C ALA A 234 1.35 22.95 -14.71
N PRO A 235 0.59 23.60 -15.64
CA PRO A 235 0.93 24.95 -16.07
C PRO A 235 0.91 25.99 -14.95
N LEU A 236 0.05 25.80 -13.93
CA LEU A 236 -0.02 26.71 -12.78
C LEU A 236 1.29 26.69 -11.97
N PHE A 237 1.92 25.52 -11.80
CA PHE A 237 3.19 25.38 -11.08
C PHE A 237 4.40 25.73 -11.97
N GLN A 238 4.40 25.22 -13.20
CA GLN A 238 5.52 25.38 -14.11
C GLN A 238 5.68 26.83 -14.57
N PHE A 239 4.59 27.59 -14.66
CA PHE A 239 4.66 29.04 -14.86
C PHE A 239 5.56 29.69 -13.79
N HIS A 240 5.54 29.19 -12.55
CA HIS A 240 6.39 29.66 -11.45
C HIS A 240 7.76 28.95 -11.35
N GLY A 241 8.17 28.14 -12.34
CA GLY A 241 9.45 27.44 -12.27
C GLY A 241 9.48 26.28 -11.27
N ILE A 242 8.30 25.71 -10.95
CA ILE A 242 8.17 24.52 -10.12
C ILE A 242 7.93 23.32 -11.03
N SER A 243 8.79 22.32 -10.88
CA SER A 243 8.73 21.08 -11.64
C SER A 243 7.68 20.14 -11.07
N ILE A 244 6.98 19.43 -11.97
CA ILE A 244 5.89 18.53 -11.64
C ILE A 244 5.94 17.32 -12.57
N ASP A 245 5.80 16.12 -12.00
CA ASP A 245 5.72 14.88 -12.77
C ASP A 245 4.81 13.86 -12.06
N CYS A 246 4.41 12.81 -12.77
CA CYS A 246 3.62 11.71 -12.23
C CYS A 246 4.35 10.39 -12.43
N ILE A 247 4.53 9.66 -11.33
CA ILE A 247 5.30 8.42 -11.33
C ILE A 247 4.62 7.33 -12.16
N ASP A 248 3.29 7.34 -12.27
CA ASP A 248 2.49 6.38 -13.05
C ASP A 248 2.71 6.48 -14.57
N TYR A 249 3.41 7.50 -15.09
CA TYR A 249 3.88 7.52 -16.48
C TYR A 249 5.10 6.64 -16.71
N HIS A 250 5.86 6.35 -15.65
CA HIS A 250 7.20 5.82 -15.74
C HIS A 250 7.29 4.42 -15.19
N LYS A 251 8.06 3.58 -15.86
CA LYS A 251 8.34 2.22 -15.40
C LYS A 251 9.07 2.25 -14.05
N PRO A 252 8.74 1.34 -13.11
CA PRO A 252 9.49 1.16 -11.87
C PRO A 252 11.01 1.00 -12.05
N ASN A 253 11.79 1.48 -11.08
CA ASN A 253 13.25 1.42 -11.02
C ASN A 253 13.95 1.91 -12.31
N SER A 254 13.36 2.90 -12.99
CA SER A 254 13.92 3.53 -14.19
C SER A 254 14.49 4.92 -13.89
N SER A 255 15.38 5.40 -14.75
CA SER A 255 15.90 6.77 -14.64
C SER A 255 14.80 7.83 -14.74
N ALA A 256 13.76 7.57 -15.54
CA ALA A 256 12.60 8.45 -15.67
C ALA A 256 11.78 8.50 -14.37
N ARG A 257 11.58 7.34 -13.70
CA ARG A 257 10.94 7.26 -12.38
C ARG A 257 11.67 8.09 -11.33
N ARG A 258 13.01 8.05 -11.33
CA ARG A 258 13.85 8.90 -10.46
C ARG A 258 13.72 10.39 -10.82
N LYS A 259 13.69 10.75 -12.10
CA LYS A 259 13.44 12.14 -12.54
C LYS A 259 12.10 12.64 -11.98
N ALA A 260 11.07 11.80 -11.98
CA ALA A 260 9.75 12.14 -11.46
C ALA A 260 9.73 12.40 -9.94
N TYR A 261 10.47 11.62 -9.15
CA TYR A 261 10.65 11.88 -7.71
C TYR A 261 11.53 13.08 -7.41
N ASN A 262 12.48 13.41 -8.30
CA ASN A 262 13.33 14.59 -8.18
C ASN A 262 12.62 15.89 -8.57
N ALA A 263 11.41 15.81 -9.14
CA ALA A 263 10.58 16.99 -9.34
C ALA A 263 10.19 17.61 -7.98
N ASP A 264 9.90 18.91 -7.97
CA ASP A 264 9.43 19.61 -6.78
C ASP A 264 8.08 19.04 -6.30
N ILE A 265 7.24 18.62 -7.25
CA ILE A 265 5.94 18.00 -7.02
C ILE A 265 5.85 16.66 -7.76
N THR A 266 5.44 15.61 -7.03
CA THR A 266 5.32 14.27 -7.57
C THR A 266 3.90 13.74 -7.32
N TYR A 267 3.18 13.41 -8.39
CA TYR A 267 1.87 12.75 -8.32
C TYR A 267 2.04 11.24 -8.39
N GLY A 268 1.18 10.49 -7.70
CA GLY A 268 1.16 9.04 -7.79
C GLY A 268 -0.02 8.40 -7.09
N THR A 269 -0.12 7.07 -7.20
CA THR A 269 -1.02 6.25 -6.38
C THR A 269 -0.34 5.80 -5.09
N ASN A 270 -1.13 5.52 -4.05
CA ASN A 270 -0.65 4.97 -2.77
C ASN A 270 0.16 3.69 -2.97
N ASN A 271 -0.30 2.81 -3.85
CA ASN A 271 0.36 1.56 -4.20
C ASN A 271 1.74 1.81 -4.82
N GLU A 272 1.84 2.68 -5.83
CA GLU A 272 3.10 2.95 -6.52
C GLU A 272 4.15 3.59 -5.59
N PHE A 273 3.72 4.53 -4.75
CA PHE A 273 4.55 5.12 -3.72
C PHE A 273 5.06 4.09 -2.71
N GLY A 274 4.18 3.22 -2.19
CA GLY A 274 4.57 2.20 -1.23
C GLY A 274 5.44 1.09 -1.82
N PHE A 275 5.18 0.66 -3.06
CA PHE A 275 6.03 -0.33 -3.75
C PHE A 275 7.40 0.22 -4.11
N ASP A 276 7.51 1.49 -4.52
CA ASP A 276 8.81 2.12 -4.72
C ASP A 276 9.61 2.16 -3.41
N TYR A 277 8.97 2.46 -2.28
CA TYR A 277 9.63 2.36 -0.97
C TYR A 277 10.14 0.95 -0.67
N LEU A 278 9.32 -0.08 -0.91
CA LEU A 278 9.74 -1.48 -0.69
C LEU A 278 10.90 -1.86 -1.63
N ARG A 279 10.84 -1.47 -2.91
CA ARG A 279 11.88 -1.71 -3.91
C ARG A 279 13.19 -1.00 -3.56
N ASP A 280 13.11 0.25 -3.09
CA ASP A 280 14.27 1.03 -2.67
C ASP A 280 14.98 0.37 -1.48
N ASN A 281 14.22 -0.19 -0.53
CA ASN A 281 14.80 -0.93 0.60
C ASN A 281 15.30 -2.34 0.24
N MET A 282 15.11 -2.79 -1.00
CA MET A 282 15.71 -3.99 -1.59
C MET A 282 16.82 -3.66 -2.59
N ALA A 283 17.17 -2.38 -2.78
CA ALA A 283 18.20 -1.98 -3.73
C ALA A 283 19.59 -2.52 -3.35
N HIS A 284 20.39 -2.84 -4.37
CA HIS A 284 21.77 -3.29 -4.24
C HIS A 284 22.81 -2.21 -4.62
N ALA A 285 22.36 -1.11 -5.24
CA ALA A 285 23.21 0.04 -5.52
C ALA A 285 22.47 1.35 -5.23
N PRO A 286 23.18 2.41 -4.79
CA PRO A 286 22.57 3.74 -4.59
C PRO A 286 21.85 4.27 -5.83
N GLY A 287 22.42 3.98 -7.01
CA GLY A 287 21.84 4.37 -8.30
C GLY A 287 20.60 3.57 -8.72
N ASP A 288 20.10 2.65 -7.90
CA ASP A 288 18.82 1.96 -8.10
C ASP A 288 17.67 2.62 -7.32
N LEU A 289 17.98 3.40 -6.27
CA LEU A 289 16.98 4.13 -5.49
C LEU A 289 16.24 5.13 -6.38
N VAL A 290 14.92 5.22 -6.24
CA VAL A 290 14.11 6.20 -6.98
C VAL A 290 13.54 7.29 -6.10
N GLN A 291 13.24 7.00 -4.83
CA GLN A 291 12.66 7.96 -3.90
C GLN A 291 13.72 8.83 -3.21
N ARG A 292 13.24 9.98 -2.71
CA ARG A 292 13.95 10.86 -1.77
C ARG A 292 13.33 10.72 -0.37
N PRO A 293 13.95 11.28 0.69
CA PRO A 293 13.37 11.26 2.03
C PRO A 293 11.93 11.80 2.07
N HIS A 294 11.06 11.13 2.82
CA HIS A 294 9.64 11.45 2.92
C HIS A 294 9.38 12.79 3.63
N HIS A 295 9.13 13.84 2.85
CA HIS A 295 8.98 15.20 3.37
C HIS A 295 7.51 15.57 3.63
N TYR A 296 6.72 15.82 2.57
CA TYR A 296 5.30 16.18 2.70
C TYR A 296 4.43 15.33 1.76
N ALA A 297 3.37 14.74 2.30
CA ALA A 297 2.31 14.09 1.53
C ALA A 297 0.95 14.75 1.73
N ILE A 298 0.23 14.94 0.63
CA ILE A 298 -1.20 15.24 0.63
C ILE A 298 -1.91 14.02 0.05
N VAL A 299 -2.86 13.47 0.80
CA VAL A 299 -3.67 12.34 0.36
C VAL A 299 -5.03 12.84 -0.11
N ASP A 300 -5.28 12.79 -1.42
CA ASP A 300 -6.63 12.99 -1.94
C ASP A 300 -7.50 11.78 -1.61
N GLU A 301 -8.77 12.04 -1.30
CA GLU A 301 -9.72 11.03 -0.87
C GLU A 301 -9.17 10.19 0.31
N VAL A 302 -8.65 10.91 1.32
CA VAL A 302 -7.93 10.34 2.48
C VAL A 302 -8.69 9.24 3.19
N ASP A 303 -10.01 9.32 3.20
CA ASP A 303 -10.88 8.31 3.80
C ASP A 303 -10.89 6.98 3.05
N SER A 304 -10.58 6.97 1.76
CA SER A 304 -10.39 5.69 1.07
C SER A 304 -8.98 5.20 1.13
N VAL A 305 -7.99 6.08 0.95
CA VAL A 305 -6.59 5.63 0.97
C VAL A 305 -6.15 5.20 2.37
N LEU A 306 -6.48 5.97 3.42
CA LEU A 306 -5.98 5.71 4.78
C LEU A 306 -6.91 4.84 5.64
N ILE A 307 -8.14 4.55 5.16
CA ILE A 307 -9.12 3.73 5.90
C ILE A 307 -9.59 2.53 5.07
N ASP A 308 -10.06 2.72 3.83
CA ASP A 308 -10.57 1.62 3.00
C ASP A 308 -9.43 0.71 2.50
N ASP A 309 -8.38 1.28 1.90
CA ASP A 309 -7.26 0.53 1.31
C ASP A 309 -6.29 0.05 2.41
N ALA A 310 -6.29 0.70 3.57
CA ALA A 310 -5.46 0.37 4.73
C ALA A 310 -5.85 -0.96 5.41
N ARG A 311 -6.77 -1.74 4.81
CA ARG A 311 -7.15 -3.09 5.24
C ARG A 311 -6.12 -4.15 4.83
N THR A 312 -5.32 -3.89 3.81
CA THR A 312 -4.33 -4.84 3.29
C THR A 312 -2.93 -4.21 3.27
N PRO A 313 -1.89 -4.94 3.69
CA PRO A 313 -0.51 -4.47 3.57
C PRO A 313 -0.04 -4.58 2.11
N LEU A 314 0.99 -3.80 1.77
CA LEU A 314 1.73 -3.95 0.52
C LEU A 314 2.80 -5.00 0.71
N ILE A 315 2.86 -6.00 -0.18
CA ILE A 315 3.76 -7.15 -0.08
C ILE A 315 4.48 -7.38 -1.42
N ILE A 316 5.81 -7.53 -1.34
CA ILE A 316 6.65 -8.08 -2.42
C ILE A 316 7.02 -9.51 -2.03
N SER A 317 6.73 -10.46 -2.92
CA SER A 317 7.05 -11.87 -2.70
C SER A 317 7.85 -12.47 -3.86
N GLY A 318 8.66 -13.48 -3.55
CA GLY A 318 9.44 -14.25 -4.54
C GLY A 318 9.28 -15.77 -4.34
N PRO A 319 9.55 -16.58 -5.37
CA PRO A 319 9.42 -18.04 -5.28
C PRO A 319 10.47 -18.64 -4.33
N VAL A 320 10.08 -19.67 -3.56
CA VAL A 320 11.00 -20.45 -2.72
C VAL A 320 11.75 -21.48 -3.58
N PRO A 321 13.08 -21.64 -3.44
CA PRO A 321 13.90 -22.53 -4.27
C PRO A 321 13.53 -24.02 -4.26
N GLU A 322 12.80 -24.51 -3.25
CA GLU A 322 12.45 -25.93 -3.07
C GLU A 322 10.92 -26.19 -3.10
N GLY A 323 10.16 -25.39 -3.84
CA GLY A 323 8.69 -25.43 -3.82
C GLY A 323 7.98 -26.51 -4.66
N ASP A 324 8.69 -27.49 -5.24
CA ASP A 324 8.13 -28.42 -6.25
C ASP A 324 7.41 -29.66 -5.68
N ARG A 325 7.44 -29.90 -4.36
CA ARG A 325 6.63 -30.95 -3.70
C ARG A 325 5.36 -30.33 -3.11
N HIS A 326 4.21 -30.52 -3.78
CA HIS A 326 2.93 -30.03 -3.30
C HIS A 326 2.10 -31.15 -2.66
N GLU A 327 2.02 -31.19 -1.32
CA GLU A 327 1.10 -32.07 -0.57
C GLU A 327 -0.37 -31.91 -1.02
N PHE A 328 -0.72 -30.74 -1.59
CA PHE A 328 -2.02 -30.48 -2.19
C PHE A 328 -2.47 -31.53 -3.22
N ASN A 329 -1.54 -32.06 -4.03
CA ASN A 329 -1.88 -33.06 -5.04
C ASN A 329 -2.23 -34.42 -4.41
N GLU A 330 -1.60 -34.75 -3.29
CA GLU A 330 -1.82 -36.02 -2.58
C GLU A 330 -3.10 -36.00 -1.74
N LEU A 331 -3.38 -34.88 -1.06
CA LEU A 331 -4.52 -34.74 -0.17
C LEU A 331 -5.83 -34.41 -0.90
N LYS A 332 -5.75 -33.76 -2.07
CA LYS A 332 -6.94 -33.31 -2.83
C LYS A 332 -8.01 -34.40 -3.01
N PRO A 333 -7.70 -35.65 -3.43
CA PRO A 333 -8.72 -36.67 -3.65
C PRO A 333 -9.48 -37.02 -2.36
N ARG A 334 -8.78 -37.15 -1.23
CA ARG A 334 -9.38 -37.47 0.08
C ARG A 334 -10.32 -36.35 0.56
N ILE A 335 -9.93 -35.09 0.32
CA ILE A 335 -10.72 -33.92 0.72
C ILE A 335 -11.90 -33.66 -0.22
N ALA A 336 -11.76 -33.91 -1.52
CA ALA A 336 -12.90 -33.83 -2.43
C ALA A 336 -13.99 -34.85 -2.04
N ASP A 337 -13.59 -36.07 -1.70
CA ASP A 337 -14.49 -37.15 -1.30
C ASP A 337 -15.27 -36.82 0.00
N ILE A 338 -14.58 -36.39 1.06
CA ILE A 338 -15.25 -36.05 2.34
C ILE A 338 -16.27 -34.91 2.18
N VAL A 339 -15.98 -33.92 1.34
CA VAL A 339 -16.90 -32.81 1.03
C VAL A 339 -18.13 -33.31 0.27
N GLU A 340 -17.94 -34.21 -0.70
CA GLU A 340 -19.04 -34.80 -1.46
C GLU A 340 -19.96 -35.67 -0.57
N VAL A 341 -19.36 -36.52 0.26
CA VAL A 341 -20.08 -37.38 1.21
C VAL A 341 -20.92 -36.55 2.18
N GLN A 342 -20.34 -35.51 2.80
CA GLN A 342 -21.07 -34.63 3.71
C GLN A 342 -22.20 -33.88 2.99
N LYS A 343 -21.94 -33.33 1.80
CA LYS A 343 -22.95 -32.59 1.03
C LYS A 343 -24.14 -33.47 0.64
N LYS A 344 -23.89 -34.73 0.25
CA LYS A 344 -24.93 -35.70 -0.10
C LYS A 344 -25.79 -36.05 1.12
N TYR A 345 -25.16 -36.33 2.26
CA TYR A 345 -25.86 -36.59 3.52
C TYR A 345 -26.75 -35.41 3.92
N LEU A 346 -26.21 -34.19 3.95
CA LEU A 346 -26.94 -33.00 4.41
C LEU A 346 -28.05 -32.54 3.47
N THR A 347 -27.98 -32.87 2.18
CA THR A 347 -29.10 -32.65 1.25
C THR A 347 -30.32 -33.50 1.62
N GLY A 348 -30.09 -34.74 2.09
CA GLY A 348 -31.14 -35.61 2.63
C GLY A 348 -31.69 -35.08 3.95
N VAL A 349 -30.81 -34.70 4.87
CA VAL A 349 -31.19 -34.11 6.17
C VAL A 349 -32.01 -32.82 5.99
N LEU A 350 -31.68 -31.98 4.99
CA LEU A 350 -32.46 -30.78 4.68
C LEU A 350 -33.88 -31.10 4.20
N ALA A 351 -34.06 -32.17 3.42
CA ALA A 351 -35.39 -32.60 2.98
C ALA A 351 -36.23 -33.11 4.16
N GLU A 352 -35.60 -33.82 5.10
CA GLU A 352 -36.25 -34.29 6.34
C GLU A 352 -36.60 -33.13 7.27
N ALA A 353 -35.68 -32.18 7.48
CA ALA A 353 -35.93 -30.96 8.26
C ALA A 353 -37.13 -30.17 7.70
N LYS A 354 -37.21 -30.02 6.37
CA LYS A 354 -38.37 -29.39 5.69
C LYS A 354 -39.67 -30.13 5.97
N LYS A 355 -39.65 -31.45 5.95
CA LYS A 355 -40.82 -32.30 6.21
C LYS A 355 -41.27 -32.16 7.67
N LEU A 356 -40.37 -32.31 8.63
CA LEU A 356 -40.67 -32.23 10.07
C LEU A 356 -41.22 -30.87 10.49
N ILE A 357 -40.61 -29.78 9.99
CA ILE A 357 -41.09 -28.42 10.26
C ILE A 357 -42.48 -28.20 9.66
N LYS A 358 -42.75 -28.75 8.47
CA LYS A 358 -44.08 -28.68 7.85
C LYS A 358 -45.14 -29.52 8.59
N GLU A 359 -44.73 -30.63 9.22
CA GLU A 359 -45.57 -31.49 10.05
C GLU A 359 -45.77 -30.93 11.47
N GLY A 360 -45.12 -29.82 11.82
CA GLY A 360 -45.26 -29.12 13.10
C GLY A 360 -44.24 -29.52 14.17
N ASP A 361 -43.30 -30.43 13.88
CA ASP A 361 -42.21 -30.79 14.78
C ASP A 361 -41.04 -29.81 14.62
N THR A 362 -41.15 -28.67 15.30
CA THR A 362 -40.13 -27.63 15.27
C THR A 362 -38.88 -27.98 16.09
N LYS A 363 -38.94 -28.97 16.98
CA LYS A 363 -37.82 -29.33 17.86
C LYS A 363 -36.82 -30.21 17.11
N GLU A 364 -37.29 -31.32 16.56
CA GLU A 364 -36.44 -32.22 15.76
C GLU A 364 -36.13 -31.60 14.40
N GLY A 365 -37.12 -30.98 13.76
CA GLY A 365 -36.91 -30.25 12.51
C GLY A 365 -35.91 -29.09 12.65
N GLY A 366 -35.92 -28.39 13.79
CA GLY A 366 -34.95 -27.35 14.11
C GLY A 366 -33.54 -27.87 14.37
N PHE A 367 -33.41 -29.03 15.03
CA PHE A 367 -32.13 -29.71 15.26
C PHE A 367 -31.45 -30.12 13.95
N GLN A 368 -32.20 -30.79 13.06
CA GLN A 368 -31.72 -31.18 11.73
C GLN A 368 -31.38 -29.95 10.88
N LEU A 369 -32.18 -28.88 10.99
CA LEU A 369 -31.91 -27.62 10.30
C LEU A 369 -30.60 -26.96 10.77
N LEU A 370 -30.32 -26.98 12.08
CA LEU A 370 -29.06 -26.47 12.65
C LEU A 370 -27.85 -27.29 12.19
N ARG A 371 -27.98 -28.62 12.11
CA ARG A 371 -26.94 -29.51 11.56
C ARG A 371 -26.62 -29.18 10.09
N VAL A 372 -27.64 -28.98 9.27
CA VAL A 372 -27.46 -28.58 7.86
C VAL A 372 -26.81 -27.20 7.76
N PHE A 373 -27.20 -26.26 8.62
CA PHE A 373 -26.60 -24.93 8.67
C PHE A 373 -25.10 -24.96 9.04
N ARG A 374 -24.71 -25.79 10.00
CA ARG A 374 -23.29 -25.94 10.39
C ARG A 374 -22.44 -26.70 9.37
N GLY A 375 -23.03 -27.60 8.58
CA GLY A 375 -22.28 -28.39 7.59
C GLY A 375 -22.25 -27.83 6.17
N ILE A 376 -23.31 -27.13 5.70
CA ILE A 376 -23.41 -26.53 4.36
C ILE A 376 -24.17 -25.17 4.36
N PRO A 377 -23.71 -24.15 5.09
CA PRO A 377 -24.44 -22.88 5.28
C PRO A 377 -24.72 -22.13 3.96
N LYS A 378 -23.80 -22.20 2.99
CA LYS A 378 -23.91 -21.53 1.69
C LYS A 378 -24.80 -22.25 0.67
N ASN A 379 -25.43 -23.37 1.04
CA ASN A 379 -26.28 -24.11 0.11
C ASN A 379 -27.53 -23.30 -0.32
N LYS A 380 -27.71 -23.10 -1.64
CA LYS A 380 -28.84 -22.33 -2.20
C LYS A 380 -30.22 -22.83 -1.75
N ALA A 381 -30.41 -24.14 -1.59
CA ALA A 381 -31.69 -24.72 -1.17
C ALA A 381 -31.97 -24.54 0.33
N LEU A 382 -30.91 -24.43 1.15
CA LEU A 382 -31.00 -24.07 2.56
C LEU A 382 -31.32 -22.58 2.70
N ILE A 383 -30.57 -21.71 2.01
CA ILE A 383 -30.77 -20.25 2.05
C ILE A 383 -32.20 -19.88 1.66
N LYS A 384 -32.72 -20.49 0.59
CA LYS A 384 -34.11 -20.30 0.17
C LYS A 384 -35.10 -20.70 1.27
N PHE A 385 -34.86 -21.82 1.94
CA PHE A 385 -35.75 -22.32 3.00
C PHE A 385 -35.70 -21.45 4.27
N LEU A 386 -34.52 -20.95 4.65
CA LEU A 386 -34.36 -20.03 5.76
C LEU A 386 -35.06 -18.68 5.52
N SER A 387 -35.37 -18.35 4.27
CA SER A 387 -36.10 -17.13 3.90
C SER A 387 -37.62 -17.30 4.04
N GLU A 388 -38.11 -18.52 4.25
CA GLU A 388 -39.53 -18.79 4.50
C GLU A 388 -39.95 -18.38 5.92
N GLU A 389 -41.24 -18.06 6.08
CA GLU A 389 -41.79 -17.51 7.32
C GLU A 389 -41.58 -18.45 8.52
N GLY A 390 -41.02 -17.93 9.62
CA GLY A 390 -40.81 -18.68 10.87
C GLY A 390 -39.61 -19.64 10.88
N VAL A 391 -39.07 -20.06 9.73
CA VAL A 391 -37.99 -21.08 9.66
C VAL A 391 -36.68 -20.59 10.27
N LYS A 392 -36.27 -19.36 9.97
CA LYS A 392 -35.06 -18.75 10.57
C LYS A 392 -35.18 -18.61 12.09
N GLN A 393 -36.38 -18.35 12.60
CA GLN A 393 -36.61 -18.25 14.05
C GLN A 393 -36.48 -19.60 14.73
N ILE A 394 -36.89 -20.69 14.06
CA ILE A 394 -36.70 -22.05 14.54
C ILE A 394 -35.19 -22.35 14.62
N LEU A 395 -34.44 -22.10 13.54
CA LEU A 395 -32.98 -22.26 13.53
C LEU A 395 -32.30 -21.51 14.68
N GLN A 396 -32.61 -20.21 14.86
CA GLN A 396 -32.01 -19.38 15.89
C GLN A 396 -32.38 -19.81 17.31
N LYS A 397 -33.63 -20.22 17.56
CA LYS A 397 -34.04 -20.76 18.86
C LYS A 397 -33.29 -22.05 19.18
N THR A 398 -33.13 -22.92 18.19
CA THR A 398 -32.36 -24.14 18.33
C THR A 398 -30.87 -23.81 18.56
N GLU A 399 -30.27 -22.94 17.75
CA GLU A 399 -28.88 -22.48 17.91
C GLU A 399 -28.64 -21.95 19.33
N ASN A 400 -29.48 -21.03 19.82
CA ASN A 400 -29.37 -20.48 21.18
C ASN A 400 -29.50 -21.53 22.28
N HIS A 401 -30.31 -22.57 22.06
CA HIS A 401 -30.44 -23.67 23.01
C HIS A 401 -29.13 -24.48 23.09
N TYR A 402 -28.53 -24.82 21.95
CA TYR A 402 -27.30 -25.61 21.93
C TYR A 402 -26.03 -24.79 22.25
N MET A 403 -26.06 -23.47 22.02
CA MET A 403 -25.01 -22.55 22.46
C MET A 403 -25.09 -22.20 23.96
N SER A 404 -26.19 -22.52 24.63
CA SER A 404 -26.32 -22.32 26.08
C SER A 404 -25.26 -23.15 26.84
N ASP A 405 -24.88 -22.69 28.04
CA ASP A 405 -23.85 -23.34 28.87
C ASP A 405 -22.52 -23.57 28.14
N ASN A 406 -22.04 -22.52 27.45
CA ASN A 406 -20.73 -22.49 26.77
C ASN A 406 -20.57 -23.60 25.72
N ASN A 407 -21.55 -23.77 24.82
CA ASN A 407 -21.54 -24.74 23.72
C ASN A 407 -21.43 -26.22 24.15
N ARG A 408 -21.70 -26.57 25.41
CA ARG A 408 -21.55 -27.94 25.94
C ARG A 408 -22.34 -28.99 25.14
N GLU A 409 -23.49 -28.61 24.60
CA GLU A 409 -24.39 -29.50 23.87
C GLU A 409 -24.14 -29.48 22.36
N MET A 410 -23.28 -28.60 21.85
CA MET A 410 -22.99 -28.49 20.42
C MET A 410 -22.41 -29.75 19.76
N PRO A 411 -21.57 -30.55 20.45
CA PRO A 411 -21.09 -31.82 19.90
C PRO A 411 -22.21 -32.77 19.44
N LYS A 412 -23.42 -32.68 20.00
CA LYS A 412 -24.57 -33.51 19.56
C LYS A 412 -25.05 -33.16 18.15
N VAL A 413 -25.01 -31.89 17.79
CA VAL A 413 -25.35 -31.43 16.45
C VAL A 413 -24.27 -31.86 15.47
N ASP A 414 -23.02 -31.73 15.88
CA ASP A 414 -21.82 -31.95 15.05
C ASP A 414 -21.42 -33.42 14.91
N ALA A 415 -21.91 -34.31 15.78
CA ALA A 415 -21.55 -35.73 15.82
C ALA A 415 -21.64 -36.47 14.46
N GLU A 416 -22.60 -36.09 13.61
CA GLU A 416 -22.79 -36.72 12.31
C GLU A 416 -22.03 -36.05 11.16
N LEU A 417 -21.48 -34.85 11.41
CA LEU A 417 -20.70 -34.09 10.46
C LEU A 417 -19.26 -34.61 10.43
N TYR A 418 -18.64 -34.56 9.25
CA TYR A 418 -17.22 -34.82 9.04
C TYR A 418 -16.37 -33.57 9.26
N TYR A 419 -16.96 -32.39 9.03
CA TYR A 419 -16.36 -31.09 9.33
C TYR A 419 -17.46 -30.06 9.59
N VAL A 420 -17.12 -29.02 10.34
CA VAL A 420 -18.03 -27.95 10.74
C VAL A 420 -17.55 -26.63 10.14
N ILE A 421 -18.50 -25.82 9.69
CA ILE A 421 -18.24 -24.48 9.13
C ILE A 421 -18.82 -23.44 10.09
N ASP A 422 -17.96 -22.55 10.59
CA ASP A 422 -18.38 -21.31 11.22
C ASP A 422 -18.29 -20.17 10.19
N GLU A 423 -19.45 -19.80 9.63
CA GLU A 423 -19.54 -18.71 8.65
C GLU A 423 -19.23 -17.34 9.27
N LYS A 424 -19.45 -17.14 10.57
CA LYS A 424 -19.18 -15.84 11.23
C LYS A 424 -17.69 -15.56 11.29
N ASN A 425 -16.90 -16.61 11.53
CA ASN A 425 -15.44 -16.53 11.67
C ASN A 425 -14.67 -17.02 10.44
N ASN A 426 -15.35 -17.50 9.39
CA ASN A 426 -14.75 -18.15 8.22
C ASN A 426 -13.77 -19.28 8.58
N GLN A 427 -14.11 -20.03 9.63
CA GLN A 427 -13.32 -21.14 10.15
C GLN A 427 -13.96 -22.48 9.76
N ILE A 428 -13.11 -23.47 9.54
CA ILE A 428 -13.51 -24.86 9.33
C ILE A 428 -12.74 -25.71 10.31
N GLU A 429 -13.47 -26.58 11.00
CA GLU A 429 -12.91 -27.54 11.94
C GLU A 429 -13.27 -28.95 11.49
N LEU A 430 -12.28 -29.83 11.46
CA LEU A 430 -12.49 -31.25 11.19
C LEU A 430 -13.05 -31.91 12.46
N SER A 431 -14.10 -32.72 12.32
CA SER A 431 -14.64 -33.48 13.46
C SER A 431 -13.87 -34.78 13.67
N ASP A 432 -14.04 -35.43 14.83
CA ASP A 432 -13.50 -36.77 15.10
C ASP A 432 -13.90 -37.78 14.02
N LYS A 433 -15.13 -37.68 13.51
CA LYS A 433 -15.64 -38.51 12.42
C LYS A 433 -14.89 -38.22 11.11
N GLY A 434 -14.54 -36.96 10.87
CA GLY A 434 -13.70 -36.55 9.73
C GLY A 434 -12.26 -37.06 9.82
N VAL A 435 -11.64 -36.95 11.00
CA VAL A 435 -10.28 -37.46 11.28
C VAL A 435 -10.22 -38.95 10.98
N ASN A 436 -11.13 -39.72 11.58
CA ASN A 436 -11.19 -41.18 11.39
C ASN A 436 -11.43 -41.57 9.92
N TYR A 437 -12.25 -40.79 9.19
CA TYR A 437 -12.51 -41.04 7.78
C TYR A 437 -11.28 -40.80 6.89
N LEU A 438 -10.47 -39.79 7.21
CA LEU A 438 -9.30 -39.40 6.40
C LEU A 438 -8.03 -40.22 6.73
N SER A 439 -7.88 -40.67 7.98
CA SER A 439 -6.74 -41.47 8.45
C SER A 439 -6.77 -42.91 7.91
N GLY A 440 -7.95 -43.49 7.66
CA GLY A 440 -8.08 -44.89 7.19
C GLY A 440 -7.66 -45.93 8.25
N GLU A 441 -7.65 -47.22 7.89
CA GLU A 441 -7.27 -48.31 8.82
C GLU A 441 -5.74 -48.49 8.95
N ASP A 442 -4.95 -47.95 8.01
CA ASP A 442 -3.51 -48.19 7.92
C ASP A 442 -2.65 -47.21 8.75
N ASP A 443 -3.13 -45.99 9.03
CA ASP A 443 -2.42 -44.99 9.87
C ASP A 443 -3.41 -44.10 10.66
N PRO A 444 -3.86 -44.53 11.85
CA PRO A 444 -4.80 -43.78 12.68
C PRO A 444 -4.30 -42.39 13.08
N ASP A 445 -2.98 -42.22 13.23
CA ASP A 445 -2.32 -41.01 13.72
C ASP A 445 -1.86 -40.07 12.59
N PHE A 446 -2.31 -40.33 11.35
CA PHE A 446 -1.89 -39.61 10.15
C PHE A 446 -2.21 -38.10 10.20
N PHE A 447 -3.29 -37.72 10.90
CA PHE A 447 -3.71 -36.32 11.13
C PHE A 447 -3.75 -35.93 12.61
N VAL A 448 -3.22 -36.77 13.51
CA VAL A 448 -3.18 -36.49 14.96
C VAL A 448 -1.84 -35.84 15.29
N MET A 449 -1.88 -34.64 15.88
CA MET A 449 -0.67 -33.96 16.34
C MET A 449 -0.16 -34.58 17.65
N PRO A 450 1.13 -34.91 17.75
CA PRO A 450 1.73 -35.32 19.01
C PRO A 450 1.83 -34.13 19.97
N GLU A 451 1.59 -34.36 21.26
CA GLU A 451 1.81 -33.36 22.30
C GLU A 451 3.32 -33.18 22.53
N ILE A 452 3.89 -32.14 21.92
CA ILE A 452 5.34 -31.87 21.95
C ILE A 452 5.90 -31.90 23.37
N GLY A 453 5.20 -31.29 24.34
CA GLY A 453 5.64 -31.26 25.74
C GLY A 453 5.77 -32.63 26.39
N LEU A 454 4.85 -33.56 26.08
CA LEU A 454 4.90 -34.94 26.61
C LEU A 454 6.00 -35.75 25.92
N GLU A 455 6.18 -35.59 24.61
CA GLU A 455 7.23 -36.30 23.87
C GLU A 455 8.63 -35.78 24.21
N ILE A 456 8.79 -34.47 24.39
CA ILE A 456 10.05 -33.87 24.91
C ILE A 456 10.35 -34.42 26.30
N ALA A 457 9.37 -34.44 27.21
CA ALA A 457 9.57 -34.99 28.55
C ALA A 457 9.96 -36.49 28.52
N LYS A 458 9.46 -37.26 27.55
CA LYS A 458 9.88 -38.66 27.33
C LYS A 458 11.30 -38.76 26.77
N ILE A 459 11.75 -37.82 25.94
CA ILE A 459 13.13 -37.77 25.42
C ILE A 459 14.09 -37.37 26.54
N GLU A 460 13.75 -36.35 27.33
CA GLU A 460 14.53 -35.87 28.47
C GLU A 460 14.62 -36.92 29.59
N ALA A 461 13.60 -37.77 29.74
CA ALA A 461 13.61 -38.88 30.71
C ALA A 461 14.49 -40.08 30.29
N GLN A 462 15.09 -40.08 29.10
CA GLN A 462 15.95 -41.17 28.61
C GLN A 462 17.43 -41.06 29.03
N ASP A 463 17.83 -39.99 29.76
CA ASP A 463 19.21 -39.79 30.28
C ASP A 463 20.29 -39.94 29.17
N LEU A 464 20.01 -39.41 27.98
CA LEU A 464 20.90 -39.48 26.81
C LEU A 464 21.98 -38.39 26.85
N SER A 465 23.00 -38.52 25.98
CA SER A 465 23.98 -37.45 25.79
C SER A 465 23.32 -36.22 25.16
N THR A 466 23.86 -35.02 25.42
CA THR A 466 23.28 -33.74 24.95
C THR A 466 23.19 -33.64 23.43
N GLU A 467 24.09 -34.31 22.70
CA GLU A 467 24.06 -34.39 21.23
C GLU A 467 22.94 -35.32 20.73
N GLU A 468 22.77 -36.50 21.33
CA GLU A 468 21.71 -37.46 20.96
C GLU A 468 20.31 -36.95 21.34
N GLU A 469 20.19 -36.24 22.47
CA GLU A 469 18.95 -35.61 22.89
C GLU A 469 18.53 -34.49 21.91
N ALA A 470 19.49 -33.69 21.45
CA ALA A 470 19.26 -32.66 20.45
C ALA A 470 18.83 -33.26 19.09
N GLU A 471 19.46 -34.37 18.67
CA GLU A 471 19.10 -35.07 17.43
C GLU A 471 17.68 -35.67 17.50
N LEU A 472 17.30 -36.30 18.61
CA LEU A 472 15.93 -36.81 18.82
C LEU A 472 14.89 -35.69 18.88
N LYS A 473 15.21 -34.57 19.55
CA LYS A 473 14.36 -33.38 19.55
C LYS A 473 14.21 -32.83 18.13
N GLU A 474 15.30 -32.75 17.36
CA GLU A 474 15.28 -32.29 15.97
C GLU A 474 14.41 -33.21 15.08
N VAL A 475 14.51 -34.53 15.24
CA VAL A 475 13.65 -35.50 14.54
C VAL A 475 12.18 -35.31 14.93
N LEU A 476 11.88 -35.14 16.22
CA LEU A 476 10.52 -34.88 16.71
C LEU A 476 9.96 -33.57 16.12
N PHE A 477 10.74 -32.49 16.12
CA PHE A 477 10.35 -31.22 15.53
C PHE A 477 10.16 -31.31 14.00
N ARG A 478 10.98 -32.11 13.31
CA ARG A 478 10.82 -32.37 11.88
C ARG A 478 9.53 -33.13 11.59
N GLU A 479 9.23 -34.20 12.34
CA GLU A 479 7.98 -34.93 12.19
C GLU A 479 6.75 -34.08 12.54
N PHE A 480 6.84 -33.29 13.60
CA PHE A 480 5.81 -32.32 13.96
C PHE A 480 5.60 -31.29 12.84
N GLY A 481 6.68 -30.77 12.27
CA GLY A 481 6.63 -29.82 11.14
C GLY A 481 5.91 -30.41 9.93
N VAL A 482 6.25 -31.63 9.52
CA VAL A 482 5.59 -32.33 8.40
C VAL A 482 4.11 -32.59 8.69
N LYS A 483 3.76 -33.06 9.89
CA LYS A 483 2.35 -33.27 10.27
C LYS A 483 1.56 -31.96 10.35
N SER A 484 2.18 -30.90 10.86
CA SER A 484 1.58 -29.57 10.95
C SER A 484 1.30 -28.98 9.56
N GLU A 485 2.28 -29.07 8.64
CA GLU A 485 2.13 -28.64 7.25
C GLU A 485 1.00 -29.41 6.53
N ARG A 486 0.88 -30.70 6.80
CA ARG A 486 -0.19 -31.54 6.26
C ARG A 486 -1.58 -31.15 6.75
N ILE A 487 -1.73 -30.95 8.07
CA ILE A 487 -3.00 -30.50 8.67
C ILE A 487 -3.37 -29.13 8.13
N HIS A 488 -2.39 -28.26 7.97
CA HIS A 488 -2.57 -26.95 7.36
C HIS A 488 -3.08 -27.04 5.93
N THR A 489 -2.38 -27.80 5.07
CA THR A 489 -2.75 -28.06 3.68
C THR A 489 -4.17 -28.63 3.57
N MET A 490 -4.51 -29.58 4.45
CA MET A 490 -5.84 -30.17 4.55
C MET A 490 -6.92 -29.11 4.88
N ASN A 491 -6.69 -28.28 5.88
CA ASN A 491 -7.60 -27.21 6.28
C ASN A 491 -7.80 -26.18 5.15
N GLN A 492 -6.73 -25.80 4.44
CA GLN A 492 -6.82 -24.89 3.31
C GLN A 492 -7.61 -25.51 2.14
N LEU A 493 -7.45 -26.80 1.87
CA LEU A 493 -8.27 -27.52 0.88
C LEU A 493 -9.75 -27.54 1.30
N LEU A 494 -10.08 -27.91 2.54
CA LEU A 494 -11.45 -27.89 3.04
C LEU A 494 -12.08 -26.50 2.92
N LYS A 495 -11.29 -25.46 3.24
CA LYS A 495 -11.66 -24.05 3.09
C LYS A 495 -11.94 -23.70 1.63
N ALA A 496 -11.04 -24.06 0.72
CA ALA A 496 -11.20 -23.83 -0.71
C ALA A 496 -12.46 -24.52 -1.26
N TYR A 497 -12.78 -25.75 -0.84
CA TYR A 497 -13.97 -26.47 -1.30
C TYR A 497 -15.29 -25.92 -0.71
N SER A 498 -15.29 -25.53 0.56
CA SER A 498 -16.52 -25.25 1.31
C SER A 498 -16.89 -23.78 1.43
N LEU A 499 -15.90 -22.87 1.42
CA LEU A 499 -16.11 -21.43 1.63
C LEU A 499 -15.91 -20.57 0.38
N PHE A 500 -15.11 -21.03 -0.59
CA PHE A 500 -14.75 -20.27 -1.78
C PHE A 500 -15.45 -20.82 -3.04
N GLU A 501 -16.32 -20.01 -3.61
CA GLU A 501 -17.08 -20.31 -4.82
C GLU A 501 -16.47 -19.63 -6.05
N LYS A 502 -16.38 -20.41 -7.13
CA LYS A 502 -16.00 -19.92 -8.45
C LYS A 502 -17.05 -18.90 -8.94
N ASP A 503 -16.57 -17.89 -9.64
CA ASP A 503 -17.34 -16.75 -10.16
C ASP A 503 -17.92 -15.82 -9.10
N THR A 504 -17.57 -16.01 -7.82
CA THR A 504 -17.93 -15.10 -6.72
C THR A 504 -16.69 -14.55 -6.03
N GLN A 505 -15.84 -15.41 -5.45
CA GLN A 505 -14.60 -15.00 -4.80
C GLN A 505 -13.39 -15.07 -5.73
N TYR A 506 -13.43 -15.91 -6.76
CA TYR A 506 -12.35 -16.06 -7.73
C TYR A 506 -12.89 -16.55 -9.07
N VAL A 507 -12.11 -16.36 -10.14
CA VAL A 507 -12.35 -16.91 -11.48
C VAL A 507 -11.12 -17.68 -11.95
N VAL A 508 -11.30 -18.59 -12.92
CA VAL A 508 -10.19 -19.33 -13.53
C VAL A 508 -10.01 -18.85 -14.96
N MET A 509 -8.83 -18.35 -15.29
CA MET A 509 -8.50 -17.81 -16.61
C MET A 509 -7.09 -18.23 -17.01
N GLU A 510 -6.88 -18.58 -18.28
CA GLU A 510 -5.55 -18.95 -18.82
C GLU A 510 -4.79 -20.00 -17.97
N ASN A 511 -5.53 -20.94 -17.36
CA ASN A 511 -4.96 -21.92 -16.43
C ASN A 511 -4.27 -21.26 -15.23
N LYS A 512 -4.90 -20.22 -14.66
CA LYS A 512 -4.55 -19.53 -13.40
C LYS A 512 -5.80 -19.16 -12.61
N VAL A 513 -5.68 -19.09 -11.29
CA VAL A 513 -6.73 -18.61 -10.39
C VAL A 513 -6.56 -17.11 -10.20
N MET A 514 -7.64 -16.35 -10.40
CA MET A 514 -7.64 -14.90 -10.25
C MET A 514 -8.67 -14.50 -9.20
N ILE A 515 -8.27 -13.70 -8.21
CA ILE A 515 -9.15 -13.29 -7.11
C ILE A 515 -10.15 -12.26 -7.63
N VAL A 516 -11.40 -12.34 -7.19
CA VAL A 516 -12.42 -11.32 -7.39
C VAL A 516 -12.64 -10.58 -6.08
N ASP A 517 -12.48 -9.26 -6.10
CA ASP A 517 -12.82 -8.40 -4.97
C ASP A 517 -14.34 -8.46 -4.73
N GLU A 518 -14.74 -8.85 -3.51
CA GLU A 518 -16.14 -9.01 -3.11
C GLU A 518 -16.93 -7.70 -3.15
N GLN A 519 -16.27 -6.56 -2.92
CA GLN A 519 -16.92 -5.25 -2.92
C GLN A 519 -17.12 -4.78 -4.36
N THR A 520 -16.07 -4.85 -5.18
CA THR A 520 -16.08 -4.21 -6.51
C THR A 520 -16.43 -5.17 -7.65
N GLY A 521 -16.39 -6.48 -7.43
CA GLY A 521 -16.53 -7.50 -8.47
C GLY A 521 -15.37 -7.53 -9.47
N ARG A 522 -14.25 -6.87 -9.14
CA ARG A 522 -13.07 -6.73 -10.02
C ARG A 522 -12.12 -7.90 -9.84
N ILE A 523 -11.49 -8.31 -10.94
CA ILE A 523 -10.41 -9.28 -10.90
C ILE A 523 -9.14 -8.56 -10.45
N MET A 524 -8.48 -9.12 -9.44
CA MET A 524 -7.27 -8.57 -8.85
C MET A 524 -6.05 -9.32 -9.42
N ASP A 525 -5.42 -8.76 -10.45
CA ASP A 525 -4.23 -9.36 -11.07
C ASP A 525 -3.00 -9.20 -10.15
N GLY A 526 -2.13 -10.20 -10.15
CA GLY A 526 -0.98 -10.29 -9.24
C GLY A 526 -1.31 -10.59 -7.77
N ARG A 527 -2.60 -10.64 -7.38
CA ARG A 527 -3.02 -11.00 -6.02
C ARG A 527 -3.16 -12.50 -5.84
N ARG A 528 -2.70 -12.99 -4.68
CA ARG A 528 -2.88 -14.37 -4.23
C ARG A 528 -3.44 -14.40 -2.83
N TYR A 529 -4.24 -15.41 -2.53
CA TYR A 529 -4.65 -15.70 -1.17
C TYR A 529 -3.42 -16.17 -0.41
N SER A 530 -3.20 -15.59 0.76
CA SER A 530 -2.08 -15.97 1.62
C SER A 530 -2.24 -17.39 2.14
N ASP A 531 -1.17 -17.90 2.77
CA ASP A 531 -1.25 -19.04 3.66
C ASP A 531 -1.65 -20.37 2.99
N GLY A 532 -1.20 -20.59 1.76
CA GLY A 532 -1.49 -21.84 1.02
C GLY A 532 -2.90 -21.93 0.44
N LEU A 533 -3.80 -20.98 0.75
CA LEU A 533 -5.18 -21.00 0.27
C LEU A 533 -5.28 -20.83 -1.25
N HIS A 534 -4.40 -20.02 -1.84
CA HIS A 534 -4.40 -19.84 -3.30
C HIS A 534 -4.01 -21.14 -4.00
N GLN A 535 -2.96 -21.81 -3.49
CA GLN A 535 -2.52 -23.11 -3.95
C GLN A 535 -3.61 -24.17 -3.74
N ALA A 536 -4.37 -24.10 -2.65
CA ALA A 536 -5.52 -24.98 -2.41
C ALA A 536 -6.63 -24.78 -3.45
N ILE A 537 -6.90 -23.53 -3.87
CA ILE A 537 -7.89 -23.23 -4.91
C ILE A 537 -7.36 -23.63 -6.29
N GLU A 538 -6.07 -23.40 -6.59
CA GLU A 538 -5.42 -23.89 -7.81
C GLU A 538 -5.52 -25.42 -7.89
N ALA A 539 -5.21 -26.10 -6.79
CA ALA A 539 -5.36 -27.55 -6.66
C ALA A 539 -6.81 -27.96 -6.88
N LYS A 540 -7.80 -27.35 -6.19
CA LYS A 540 -9.23 -27.61 -6.35
C LYS A 540 -9.66 -27.54 -7.82
N GLU A 541 -9.29 -26.48 -8.51
CA GLU A 541 -9.68 -26.21 -9.91
C GLU A 541 -8.85 -26.96 -10.96
N ASN A 542 -7.90 -27.81 -10.57
CA ASN A 542 -6.96 -28.52 -11.45
C ASN A 542 -6.07 -27.58 -12.29
N VAL A 543 -5.70 -26.45 -11.70
CA VAL A 543 -4.81 -25.46 -12.29
C VAL A 543 -3.36 -25.80 -11.91
N LYS A 544 -2.38 -25.32 -12.67
CA LYS A 544 -0.96 -25.47 -12.31
C LYS A 544 -0.72 -24.78 -10.97
N ILE A 545 -0.32 -25.55 -9.95
CA ILE A 545 0.03 -25.01 -8.64
C ILE A 545 1.33 -24.22 -8.79
N GLU A 546 1.29 -22.94 -8.41
CA GLU A 546 2.48 -22.10 -8.44
C GLU A 546 3.31 -22.32 -7.16
N ALA A 547 4.65 -22.28 -7.27
CA ALA A 547 5.55 -22.48 -6.13
C ALA A 547 5.19 -21.55 -4.97
N VAL A 548 5.39 -22.03 -3.74
CA VAL A 548 5.21 -21.23 -2.53
C VAL A 548 6.05 -19.97 -2.64
N THR A 549 5.43 -18.83 -2.37
CA THR A 549 6.08 -17.53 -2.40
C THR A 549 6.38 -17.08 -0.99
N GLN A 550 7.59 -16.58 -0.77
CA GLN A 550 8.03 -16.00 0.50
C GLN A 550 7.96 -14.48 0.42
N THR A 551 7.57 -13.85 1.53
CA THR A 551 7.61 -12.40 1.71
C THR A 551 9.06 -11.89 1.71
N PHE A 552 9.40 -10.99 0.79
CA PHE A 552 10.71 -10.33 0.73
C PHE A 552 10.67 -8.93 1.36
N ALA A 553 9.55 -8.24 1.21
CA ALA A 553 9.32 -6.95 1.83
C ALA A 553 7.82 -6.75 2.05
N THR A 554 7.45 -6.09 3.14
CA THR A 554 6.06 -5.76 3.46
C THR A 554 6.01 -4.43 4.20
N VAL A 555 4.95 -3.65 4.00
CA VAL A 555 4.63 -2.44 4.78
C VAL A 555 3.12 -2.19 4.77
N THR A 556 2.56 -1.76 5.89
CA THR A 556 1.17 -1.28 5.91
C THR A 556 1.08 0.16 5.40
N LEU A 557 -0.03 0.54 4.75
CA LEU A 557 -0.23 1.93 4.32
C LEU A 557 -0.14 2.89 5.52
N GLN A 558 -0.64 2.46 6.67
CA GLN A 558 -0.54 3.16 7.94
C GLN A 558 0.91 3.56 8.26
N ASN A 559 1.80 2.58 8.36
CA ASN A 559 3.20 2.82 8.70
C ASN A 559 3.96 3.53 7.59
N TYR A 560 3.60 3.29 6.32
CA TYR A 560 4.18 4.03 5.20
C TYR A 560 3.91 5.55 5.32
N PHE A 561 2.66 5.96 5.53
CA PHE A 561 2.32 7.38 5.63
C PHE A 561 2.79 8.04 6.93
N ARG A 562 2.98 7.28 8.01
CA ARG A 562 3.58 7.77 9.27
C ARG A 562 5.06 8.19 9.11
N MET A 563 5.74 7.76 8.05
CA MET A 563 7.14 8.16 7.80
C MET A 563 7.31 9.60 7.30
N TYR A 564 6.24 10.23 6.79
CA TYR A 564 6.32 11.59 6.27
C TYR A 564 6.49 12.61 7.40
N LYS A 565 7.39 13.58 7.22
CA LYS A 565 7.57 14.70 8.18
C LYS A 565 6.33 15.58 8.32
N LYS A 566 5.50 15.63 7.29
CA LYS A 566 4.16 16.21 7.31
C LYS A 566 3.21 15.36 6.46
N LEU A 567 2.02 15.11 7.00
CA LEU A 567 0.94 14.41 6.31
C LEU A 567 -0.31 15.26 6.40
N SER A 568 -1.08 15.31 5.33
CA SER A 568 -2.39 15.96 5.29
C SER A 568 -3.31 15.23 4.31
N GLY A 569 -4.59 15.53 4.34
CA GLY A 569 -5.52 14.88 3.42
C GLY A 569 -6.75 15.72 3.12
N MET A 570 -7.45 15.38 2.06
CA MET A 570 -8.71 16.04 1.69
C MET A 570 -9.74 14.99 1.31
N THR A 571 -10.99 15.21 1.68
CA THR A 571 -12.11 14.33 1.32
C THR A 571 -13.44 15.06 1.55
N GLY A 572 -14.54 14.52 1.04
CA GLY A 572 -15.88 15.02 1.36
C GLY A 572 -16.46 14.49 2.67
N THR A 573 -15.82 13.48 3.28
CA THR A 573 -16.43 12.69 4.35
C THR A 573 -15.41 12.10 5.35
N ALA A 574 -14.65 12.94 6.06
CA ALA A 574 -13.65 12.53 7.06
C ALA A 574 -14.16 12.57 8.51
N VAL A 575 -15.16 13.39 8.84
CA VAL A 575 -15.62 13.63 10.22
C VAL A 575 -16.10 12.34 10.89
N THR A 576 -16.61 11.36 10.14
CA THR A 576 -17.01 10.05 10.69
C THR A 576 -15.81 9.27 11.23
N GLU A 577 -14.65 9.37 10.58
CA GLU A 577 -13.42 8.64 10.91
C GLU A 577 -12.38 9.52 11.64
N ALA A 578 -12.79 10.70 12.13
CA ALA A 578 -11.87 11.65 12.76
C ALA A 578 -11.13 11.04 13.97
N GLY A 579 -11.79 10.13 14.70
CA GLY A 579 -11.17 9.39 15.80
C GLY A 579 -10.05 8.46 15.32
N GLU A 580 -10.29 7.68 14.26
CA GLU A 580 -9.30 6.77 13.68
C GLU A 580 -8.12 7.53 13.05
N LEU A 581 -8.41 8.60 12.29
CA LEU A 581 -7.39 9.46 11.68
C LEU A 581 -6.45 10.09 12.72
N TRP A 582 -7.00 10.50 13.87
CA TRP A 582 -6.20 11.02 14.98
C TRP A 582 -5.43 9.93 15.73
N GLU A 583 -6.08 8.79 16.03
CA GLU A 583 -5.47 7.69 16.78
C GLU A 583 -4.24 7.13 16.02
N ILE A 584 -4.38 6.88 14.72
CA ILE A 584 -3.36 6.25 13.88
C ILE A 584 -2.35 7.28 13.34
N TYR A 585 -2.83 8.36 12.72
CA TYR A 585 -1.98 9.27 11.93
C TYR A 585 -1.74 10.63 12.57
N LYS A 586 -2.38 10.91 13.72
CA LYS A 586 -2.38 12.25 14.35
C LYS A 586 -2.92 13.34 13.41
N LEU A 587 -3.83 12.95 12.52
CA LEU A 587 -4.49 13.86 11.58
C LEU A 587 -5.78 14.38 12.19
N ASP A 588 -5.81 15.68 12.48
CA ASP A 588 -7.05 16.36 12.91
C ASP A 588 -7.95 16.68 11.70
N VAL A 589 -9.27 16.58 11.86
CA VAL A 589 -10.24 16.84 10.79
C VAL A 589 -10.88 18.22 10.98
N VAL A 590 -10.79 19.06 9.95
CA VAL A 590 -11.40 20.39 9.87
C VAL A 590 -12.54 20.36 8.85
N GLU A 591 -13.76 20.66 9.32
CA GLU A 591 -14.94 20.78 8.45
C GLU A 591 -14.96 22.15 7.78
N ILE A 592 -14.74 22.18 6.47
CA ILE A 592 -14.68 23.41 5.68
C ILE A 592 -16.10 23.77 5.22
N PRO A 593 -16.54 25.02 5.40
CA PRO A 593 -17.87 25.45 4.95
C PRO A 593 -17.96 25.39 3.42
N THR A 594 -19.16 25.15 2.91
CA THR A 594 -19.44 25.20 1.47
C THR A 594 -19.44 26.64 0.98
N ASN A 595 -18.95 26.86 -0.25
CA ASN A 595 -18.99 28.18 -0.89
C ASN A 595 -20.42 28.71 -1.03
N ARG A 596 -21.36 27.80 -1.30
CA ARG A 596 -22.80 28.08 -1.42
C ARG A 596 -23.61 27.08 -0.60
N PRO A 597 -24.70 27.51 0.09
CA PRO A 597 -25.52 26.62 0.88
C PRO A 597 -26.10 25.44 0.07
N ILE A 598 -26.11 24.25 0.67
CA ILE A 598 -26.68 23.04 0.07
C ILE A 598 -28.22 23.15 0.12
N VAL A 599 -28.86 22.99 -1.04
CA VAL A 599 -30.33 23.00 -1.19
C VAL A 599 -30.91 21.64 -1.64
N ARG A 600 -30.11 20.58 -1.55
CA ARG A 600 -30.51 19.21 -1.91
C ARG A 600 -31.59 18.67 -0.97
N ASP A 601 -32.63 18.07 -1.54
CA ASP A 601 -33.70 17.37 -0.81
C ASP A 601 -33.29 15.93 -0.48
N ASP A 602 -32.78 15.70 0.73
CA ASP A 602 -32.42 14.37 1.22
C ASP A 602 -33.61 13.69 1.91
N ARG A 603 -34.20 12.69 1.26
CA ARG A 603 -35.43 12.00 1.70
C ARG A 603 -35.14 10.80 2.60
N GLU A 604 -36.13 10.46 3.44
CA GLU A 604 -36.10 9.27 4.30
C GLU A 604 -36.15 7.96 3.50
N ASP A 605 -35.56 6.90 4.04
CA ASP A 605 -35.43 5.61 3.35
C ASP A 605 -36.78 4.96 3.07
N LYS A 606 -36.96 4.46 1.84
CA LYS A 606 -38.12 3.64 1.46
C LYS A 606 -37.78 2.17 1.72
N ILE A 607 -38.43 1.56 2.70
CA ILE A 607 -38.13 0.19 3.15
C ILE A 607 -39.19 -0.78 2.63
N TYR A 608 -38.73 -1.92 2.09
CA TYR A 608 -39.53 -2.98 1.48
C TYR A 608 -39.28 -4.33 2.14
N LYS A 609 -40.24 -5.25 2.02
CA LYS A 609 -40.11 -6.61 2.57
C LYS A 609 -39.14 -7.44 1.75
N THR A 610 -39.24 -7.39 0.43
CA THR A 610 -38.44 -8.21 -0.50
C THR A 610 -37.58 -7.39 -1.45
N LYS A 611 -36.49 -7.96 -1.99
CA LYS A 611 -35.66 -7.32 -3.02
C LYS A 611 -36.44 -7.06 -4.31
N ARG A 612 -37.38 -7.93 -4.65
CA ARG A 612 -38.19 -7.80 -5.87
C ARG A 612 -39.05 -6.53 -5.84
N GLU A 613 -39.74 -6.27 -4.72
CA GLU A 613 -40.53 -5.06 -4.54
C GLU A 613 -39.66 -3.80 -4.59
N LYS A 614 -38.52 -3.84 -3.88
CA LYS A 614 -37.52 -2.78 -3.87
C LYS A 614 -37.09 -2.39 -5.29
N TYR A 615 -36.66 -3.36 -6.10
CA TYR A 615 -36.17 -3.08 -7.45
C TYR A 615 -37.26 -2.60 -8.40
N ASN A 616 -38.49 -3.13 -8.30
CA ASN A 616 -39.60 -2.60 -9.08
C ASN A 616 -39.86 -1.12 -8.74
N ALA A 617 -39.91 -0.76 -7.46
CA ALA A 617 -40.12 0.61 -7.04
C ALA A 617 -38.98 1.56 -7.47
N VAL A 618 -37.73 1.09 -7.43
CA VAL A 618 -36.58 1.82 -7.98
C VAL A 618 -36.78 2.13 -9.45
N ILE A 619 -37.15 1.12 -10.25
CA ILE A 619 -37.33 1.27 -11.71
C ILE A 619 -38.49 2.22 -12.02
N ASP A 620 -39.61 2.12 -11.31
CA ASP A 620 -40.77 2.98 -11.53
C ASP A 620 -40.44 4.46 -11.25
N GLU A 621 -39.72 4.77 -10.16
CA GLU A 621 -39.25 6.14 -9.86
C GLU A 621 -38.25 6.64 -10.92
N VAL A 622 -37.31 5.79 -11.36
CA VAL A 622 -36.32 6.18 -12.40
C VAL A 622 -37.00 6.52 -13.72
N VAL A 623 -38.01 5.73 -14.12
CA VAL A 623 -38.80 5.98 -15.34
C VAL A 623 -39.54 7.31 -15.24
N GLU A 624 -40.18 7.59 -14.11
CA GLU A 624 -40.89 8.85 -13.89
C GLU A 624 -39.94 10.06 -13.99
N LEU A 625 -38.80 10.00 -13.32
CA LEU A 625 -37.81 11.08 -13.31
C LEU A 625 -37.14 11.29 -14.68
N SER A 626 -36.80 10.20 -15.37
CA SER A 626 -36.17 10.26 -16.69
C SER A 626 -37.12 10.87 -17.73
N ASN A 627 -38.39 10.46 -17.73
CA ASN A 627 -39.43 11.02 -18.60
C ASN A 627 -39.72 12.50 -18.30
N ALA A 628 -39.53 12.93 -17.05
CA ALA A 628 -39.59 14.35 -16.67
C ALA A 628 -38.33 15.15 -17.07
N GLY A 629 -37.36 14.51 -17.77
CA GLY A 629 -36.13 15.15 -18.25
C GLY A 629 -35.08 15.35 -17.16
N ARG A 630 -35.24 14.76 -15.97
CA ARG A 630 -34.24 14.85 -14.90
C ARG A 630 -33.17 13.78 -15.08
N PRO A 631 -31.87 14.09 -14.91
CA PRO A 631 -30.83 13.07 -14.87
C PRO A 631 -30.88 12.29 -13.56
N ILE A 632 -30.53 11.01 -13.63
CA ILE A 632 -30.53 10.09 -12.49
C ILE A 632 -29.20 9.35 -12.38
N LEU A 633 -28.64 9.32 -11.17
CA LEU A 633 -27.53 8.45 -10.79
C LEU A 633 -28.03 7.38 -9.82
N ILE A 634 -27.98 6.12 -10.25
CA ILE A 634 -28.37 4.94 -9.47
C ILE A 634 -27.11 4.35 -8.84
N GLY A 635 -27.01 4.34 -7.51
CA GLY A 635 -25.92 3.70 -6.78
C GLY A 635 -26.29 2.30 -6.33
N THR A 636 -25.49 1.31 -6.72
CA THR A 636 -25.64 -0.10 -6.33
C THR A 636 -24.42 -0.58 -5.55
N THR A 637 -24.51 -1.73 -4.89
CA THR A 637 -23.42 -2.32 -4.09
C THR A 637 -22.61 -3.37 -4.85
N SER A 638 -23.14 -3.94 -5.94
CA SER A 638 -22.47 -4.98 -6.72
C SER A 638 -22.76 -4.90 -8.21
N VAL A 639 -21.84 -5.45 -9.02
CA VAL A 639 -21.96 -5.51 -10.48
C VAL A 639 -23.20 -6.31 -10.90
N GLU A 640 -23.51 -7.39 -10.19
CA GLU A 640 -24.69 -8.23 -10.44
C GLU A 640 -26.00 -7.41 -10.34
N ILE A 641 -26.10 -6.56 -9.32
CA ILE A 641 -27.27 -5.68 -9.13
C ILE A 641 -27.32 -4.63 -10.24
N SER A 642 -26.18 -4.05 -10.62
CA SER A 642 -26.10 -3.11 -11.73
C SER A 642 -26.59 -3.71 -13.05
N GLU A 643 -26.17 -4.94 -13.37
CA GLU A 643 -26.63 -5.66 -14.56
C GLU A 643 -28.11 -6.03 -14.49
N LEU A 644 -28.61 -6.42 -13.30
CA LEU A 644 -30.03 -6.69 -13.10
C LEU A 644 -30.87 -5.44 -13.38
N LEU A 645 -30.51 -4.30 -12.81
CA LEU A 645 -31.22 -3.03 -13.03
C LEU A 645 -31.10 -2.57 -14.48
N SER A 646 -29.94 -2.75 -15.11
CA SER A 646 -29.73 -2.47 -16.53
C SER A 646 -30.68 -3.28 -17.42
N ARG A 647 -30.85 -4.58 -17.16
CA ARG A 647 -31.83 -5.42 -17.86
C ARG A 647 -33.27 -4.92 -17.63
N MET A 648 -33.61 -4.55 -16.40
CA MET A 648 -34.96 -4.04 -16.09
C MET A 648 -35.26 -2.70 -16.78
N LEU A 649 -34.29 -1.76 -16.83
CA LEU A 649 -34.43 -0.49 -17.55
C LEU A 649 -34.52 -0.70 -19.07
N SER A 650 -33.75 -1.64 -19.61
CA SER A 650 -33.82 -2.02 -21.03
C SER A 650 -35.22 -2.51 -21.41
N ILE A 651 -35.85 -3.34 -20.56
CA ILE A 651 -37.23 -3.81 -20.76
C ILE A 651 -38.24 -2.65 -20.78
N ARG A 652 -37.95 -1.56 -20.06
CA ARG A 652 -38.77 -0.34 -20.03
C ARG A 652 -38.40 0.68 -21.12
N ASN A 653 -37.48 0.36 -22.04
CA ASN A 653 -36.96 1.25 -23.08
C ASN A 653 -36.35 2.56 -22.54
N ILE A 654 -35.68 2.51 -21.39
CA ILE A 654 -34.93 3.65 -20.84
C ILE A 654 -33.47 3.56 -21.26
N ASP A 655 -32.97 4.60 -21.92
CA ASP A 655 -31.54 4.71 -22.24
C ASP A 655 -30.72 4.92 -20.96
N HIS A 656 -29.69 4.11 -20.77
CA HIS A 656 -28.88 4.14 -19.56
C HIS A 656 -27.45 3.66 -19.80
N ASN A 657 -26.52 4.17 -18.99
CA ASN A 657 -25.13 3.74 -18.97
C ASN A 657 -24.83 3.00 -17.66
N VAL A 658 -23.89 2.05 -17.70
CA VAL A 658 -23.45 1.30 -16.52
C VAL A 658 -21.96 1.53 -16.28
N LEU A 659 -21.62 1.95 -15.07
CA LEU A 659 -20.27 2.17 -14.58
C LEU A 659 -19.92 1.03 -13.62
N ASN A 660 -19.06 0.12 -14.09
CA ASN A 660 -18.64 -1.08 -13.35
C ASN A 660 -17.20 -0.98 -12.83
N ALA A 661 -16.65 0.22 -12.76
CA ALA A 661 -15.31 0.49 -12.28
C ALA A 661 -14.23 -0.28 -13.10
N LYS A 662 -14.48 -0.47 -14.40
CA LYS A 662 -13.68 -1.30 -15.32
C LYS A 662 -12.70 -0.50 -16.18
N MET A 663 -13.10 0.68 -16.64
CA MET A 663 -12.33 1.50 -17.58
C MET A 663 -12.41 2.96 -17.16
N HIS A 664 -11.45 3.42 -16.35
CA HIS A 664 -11.49 4.74 -15.71
C HIS A 664 -11.68 5.90 -16.70
N LYS A 665 -11.03 5.85 -17.87
CA LYS A 665 -11.19 6.87 -18.91
C LYS A 665 -12.61 6.92 -19.47
N LYS A 666 -13.14 5.79 -19.95
CA LYS A 666 -14.52 5.70 -20.47
C LYS A 666 -15.56 6.07 -19.42
N GLU A 667 -15.30 5.73 -18.16
CA GLU A 667 -16.17 6.10 -17.05
C GLU A 667 -16.19 7.59 -16.81
N SER A 668 -15.02 8.25 -16.87
CA SER A 668 -14.95 9.71 -16.75
C SER A 668 -15.77 10.40 -17.85
N ASP A 669 -15.72 9.89 -19.08
CA ASP A 669 -16.53 10.40 -20.20
C ASP A 669 -18.03 10.20 -19.95
N ILE A 670 -18.44 9.00 -19.54
CA ILE A 670 -19.84 8.69 -19.20
C ILE A 670 -20.34 9.58 -18.04
N VAL A 671 -19.53 9.81 -17.02
CA VAL A 671 -19.89 10.64 -15.85
C VAL A 671 -20.03 12.11 -16.25
N ALA A 672 -19.19 12.60 -17.16
CA ALA A 672 -19.31 13.97 -17.67
C ALA A 672 -20.66 14.19 -18.39
N GLU A 673 -21.17 13.17 -19.08
CA GLU A 673 -22.48 13.20 -19.76
C GLU A 673 -23.67 12.88 -18.82
N ALA A 674 -23.43 12.34 -17.63
CA ALA A 674 -24.47 11.92 -16.70
C ALA A 674 -25.38 13.07 -16.22
N GLY A 675 -24.93 14.32 -16.37
CA GLY A 675 -25.70 15.51 -16.04
C GLY A 675 -26.67 15.98 -17.13
N ASN A 676 -26.70 15.32 -18.29
CA ASN A 676 -27.58 15.66 -19.41
C ASN A 676 -29.04 15.28 -19.13
N ALA A 677 -29.98 16.04 -19.69
CA ALA A 677 -31.41 15.87 -19.44
C ALA A 677 -31.90 14.44 -19.75
N GLY A 678 -32.64 13.84 -18.82
CA GLY A 678 -33.21 12.50 -18.92
C GLY A 678 -32.22 11.33 -18.87
N LYS A 679 -30.91 11.59 -18.78
CA LYS A 679 -29.88 10.54 -18.82
C LYS A 679 -29.88 9.73 -17.51
N VAL A 680 -29.85 8.41 -17.64
CA VAL A 680 -29.74 7.48 -16.50
C VAL A 680 -28.36 6.85 -16.46
N THR A 681 -27.71 6.89 -15.31
CA THR A 681 -26.40 6.27 -15.09
C THR A 681 -26.46 5.37 -13.87
N ILE A 682 -26.04 4.12 -14.01
CA ILE A 682 -25.90 3.15 -12.93
C ILE A 682 -24.43 3.10 -12.53
N ALA A 683 -24.13 3.28 -11.24
CA ALA A 683 -22.78 3.22 -10.70
C ALA A 683 -22.69 2.13 -9.64
N THR A 684 -21.80 1.16 -9.88
CA THR A 684 -21.45 0.14 -8.89
C THR A 684 -20.52 0.76 -7.84
N ASN A 685 -20.94 0.72 -6.57
CA ASN A 685 -20.37 1.38 -5.41
C ASN A 685 -20.12 2.88 -5.64
N MET A 686 -18.89 3.21 -6.04
CA MET A 686 -18.41 4.57 -6.27
C MET A 686 -17.67 4.70 -7.60
N ALA A 687 -18.06 3.91 -8.61
CA ALA A 687 -17.55 4.08 -9.97
C ALA A 687 -17.75 5.52 -10.46
N GLY A 688 -16.77 6.07 -11.18
CA GLY A 688 -16.77 7.50 -11.56
C GLY A 688 -16.32 8.47 -10.45
N ARG A 689 -15.57 7.99 -9.44
CA ARG A 689 -14.98 8.87 -8.42
C ARG A 689 -13.97 9.86 -9.01
N GLY A 690 -13.84 11.03 -8.39
CA GLY A 690 -12.94 12.09 -8.85
C GLY A 690 -13.38 12.84 -10.11
N THR A 691 -14.54 12.51 -10.70
CA THR A 691 -15.13 13.26 -11.83
C THR A 691 -16.40 13.99 -11.40
N ASP A 692 -16.55 15.24 -11.83
CA ASP A 692 -17.71 16.09 -11.52
C ASP A 692 -18.84 15.94 -12.54
N ILE A 693 -20.09 15.97 -12.06
CA ILE A 693 -21.30 15.88 -12.90
C ILE A 693 -21.83 17.31 -13.05
N LYS A 694 -21.52 17.93 -14.19
CA LYS A 694 -21.96 19.30 -14.49
C LYS A 694 -23.41 19.30 -14.97
N LEU A 695 -24.23 20.22 -14.44
CA LEU A 695 -25.64 20.35 -14.81
C LEU A 695 -25.86 21.59 -15.69
N SER A 696 -26.66 21.43 -16.75
CA SER A 696 -27.13 22.57 -17.54
C SER A 696 -28.24 23.34 -16.81
N GLU A 697 -28.44 24.61 -17.18
CA GLU A 697 -29.49 25.44 -16.58
C GLU A 697 -30.91 24.87 -16.77
N ALA A 698 -31.16 24.16 -17.87
CA ALA A 698 -32.42 23.46 -18.10
C ALA A 698 -32.64 22.34 -17.07
N VAL A 699 -31.60 21.56 -16.78
CA VAL A 699 -31.63 20.47 -15.80
C VAL A 699 -31.79 20.99 -14.37
N LYS A 700 -31.12 22.10 -14.02
CA LYS A 700 -31.29 22.74 -12.71
C LYS A 700 -32.76 23.16 -12.49
N LYS A 701 -33.39 23.77 -13.50
CA LYS A 701 -34.83 24.13 -13.45
C LYS A 701 -35.75 22.91 -13.34
N ALA A 702 -35.37 21.77 -13.91
CA ALA A 702 -36.10 20.51 -13.79
C ALA A 702 -35.95 19.85 -12.40
N GLY A 703 -35.23 20.45 -11.46
CA GLY A 703 -35.00 19.91 -10.11
C GLY A 703 -33.63 19.26 -9.92
N GLY A 704 -32.73 19.40 -10.90
CA GLY A 704 -31.35 18.92 -10.82
C GLY A 704 -31.18 17.40 -10.75
N LEU A 705 -29.97 16.96 -10.40
CA LEU A 705 -29.60 15.54 -10.37
C LEU A 705 -30.33 14.79 -9.25
N ALA A 706 -30.97 13.68 -9.60
CA ALA A 706 -31.57 12.76 -8.66
C ALA A 706 -30.62 11.60 -8.33
N ILE A 707 -30.38 11.36 -7.05
CA ILE A 707 -29.60 10.22 -6.55
C ILE A 707 -30.56 9.14 -6.06
N VAL A 708 -30.38 7.92 -6.56
CA VAL A 708 -31.16 6.75 -6.17
C VAL A 708 -30.21 5.67 -5.63
N GLY A 709 -30.17 5.50 -4.31
CA GLY A 709 -29.43 4.41 -3.68
C GLY A 709 -30.30 3.15 -3.62
N THR A 710 -29.84 2.03 -4.19
CA THR A 710 -30.64 0.79 -4.21
C THR A 710 -30.49 -0.07 -2.96
N GLU A 711 -29.48 0.26 -2.14
CA GLU A 711 -29.15 -0.37 -0.86
C GLU A 711 -28.40 0.64 0.01
N ARG A 712 -28.21 0.29 1.29
CA ARG A 712 -27.30 0.99 2.21
C ARG A 712 -25.97 0.27 2.20
N HIS A 713 -24.87 1.03 2.05
CA HIS A 713 -23.54 0.45 2.14
C HIS A 713 -23.18 0.10 3.58
N ASP A 714 -22.15 -0.72 3.77
CA ASP A 714 -21.63 -1.09 5.09
C ASP A 714 -21.15 0.13 5.88
N SER A 715 -20.68 1.16 5.19
CA SER A 715 -20.27 2.43 5.77
C SER A 715 -21.22 3.56 5.39
N ARG A 716 -21.55 4.38 6.39
CA ARG A 716 -22.35 5.60 6.20
C ARG A 716 -21.63 6.62 5.32
N ARG A 717 -20.31 6.58 5.32
CA ARG A 717 -19.45 7.47 4.54
C ARG A 717 -19.72 7.33 3.05
N VAL A 718 -19.75 6.11 2.54
CA VAL A 718 -20.03 5.79 1.13
C VAL A 718 -21.41 6.30 0.72
N ASP A 719 -22.42 6.13 1.58
CA ASP A 719 -23.75 6.68 1.34
C ASP A 719 -23.74 8.22 1.25
N ARG A 720 -22.97 8.91 2.11
CA ARG A 720 -22.82 10.38 2.05
C ARG A 720 -22.09 10.82 0.78
N GLN A 721 -21.09 10.07 0.33
CA GLN A 721 -20.39 10.34 -0.93
C GLN A 721 -21.32 10.20 -2.13
N LEU A 722 -22.17 9.16 -2.16
CA LEU A 722 -23.18 8.98 -3.21
C LEU A 722 -24.17 10.14 -3.22
N ARG A 723 -24.69 10.56 -2.05
CA ARG A 723 -25.54 11.76 -1.94
C ARG A 723 -24.83 13.02 -2.46
N GLY A 724 -23.56 13.20 -2.07
CA GLY A 724 -22.69 14.32 -2.47
C GLY A 724 -22.40 14.42 -3.97
N ARG A 725 -22.87 13.47 -4.79
CA ARG A 725 -22.89 13.60 -6.26
C ARG A 725 -23.91 14.63 -6.73
N SER A 726 -24.94 14.92 -5.95
CA SER A 726 -25.96 15.94 -6.23
C SER A 726 -25.88 17.12 -5.26
N GLY A 727 -26.42 18.27 -5.65
CA GLY A 727 -26.50 19.47 -4.83
C GLY A 727 -25.20 20.29 -4.73
N ARG A 728 -24.32 20.19 -5.74
CA ARG A 728 -22.99 20.81 -5.73
C ARG A 728 -23.08 22.32 -5.97
N GLN A 729 -22.26 23.12 -5.28
CA GLN A 729 -22.25 24.59 -5.39
C GLN A 729 -23.66 25.23 -5.28
N GLY A 730 -24.53 24.65 -4.44
CA GLY A 730 -25.90 25.12 -4.24
C GLY A 730 -26.88 24.79 -5.37
N ASP A 731 -26.52 23.90 -6.29
CA ASP A 731 -27.46 23.40 -7.30
C ASP A 731 -28.63 22.63 -6.63
N PRO A 732 -29.83 22.65 -7.24
CA PRO A 732 -30.94 21.82 -6.78
C PRO A 732 -30.67 20.33 -7.02
N GLY A 733 -31.32 19.47 -6.26
CA GLY A 733 -31.16 18.03 -6.38
C GLY A 733 -31.96 17.26 -5.34
N SER A 734 -31.99 15.94 -5.46
CA SER A 734 -32.65 15.08 -4.48
C SER A 734 -31.88 13.78 -4.25
N SER A 735 -31.98 13.20 -3.05
CA SER A 735 -31.48 11.85 -2.78
C SER A 735 -32.53 10.97 -2.11
N GLN A 736 -32.62 9.72 -2.57
CA GLN A 736 -33.57 8.73 -2.07
C GLN A 736 -32.87 7.36 -2.00
N PHE A 737 -32.95 6.69 -0.84
CA PHE A 737 -32.48 5.31 -0.69
C PHE A 737 -33.66 4.34 -0.60
N TYR A 738 -33.47 3.16 -1.17
CA TYR A 738 -34.38 2.03 -1.19
C TYR A 738 -33.70 0.88 -0.45
N VAL A 739 -34.37 0.28 0.53
CA VAL A 739 -33.78 -0.78 1.37
C VAL A 739 -34.75 -1.95 1.48
N SER A 740 -34.25 -3.18 1.46
CA SER A 740 -35.03 -4.39 1.75
C SER A 740 -34.55 -5.07 3.03
N LEU A 741 -35.45 -5.75 3.73
CA LEU A 741 -35.09 -6.63 4.84
C LEU A 741 -34.19 -7.80 4.43
N GLU A 742 -34.21 -8.16 3.15
CA GLU A 742 -33.38 -9.21 2.55
C GLU A 742 -31.97 -8.72 2.18
N ASP A 743 -31.68 -7.42 2.32
CA ASP A 743 -30.36 -6.87 2.03
C ASP A 743 -29.32 -7.33 3.07
N ASN A 744 -28.05 -7.43 2.66
CA ASN A 744 -26.98 -8.03 3.47
C ASN A 744 -26.84 -7.35 4.85
N LEU A 745 -26.84 -6.02 4.88
CA LEU A 745 -26.75 -5.22 6.11
C LEU A 745 -27.91 -5.54 7.08
N MET A 746 -29.13 -5.68 6.56
CA MET A 746 -30.32 -5.99 7.35
C MET A 746 -30.33 -7.44 7.85
N ARG A 747 -29.81 -8.37 7.03
CA ARG A 747 -29.69 -9.79 7.36
C ARG A 747 -28.72 -10.03 8.53
N LEU A 748 -27.62 -9.27 8.58
CA LEU A 748 -26.56 -9.41 9.58
C LEU A 748 -26.91 -8.75 10.93
N PHE A 749 -27.66 -7.64 10.94
CA PHE A 749 -27.80 -6.81 12.15
C PHE A 749 -29.22 -6.41 12.56
N GLY A 750 -30.22 -6.58 11.69
CA GLY A 750 -31.54 -5.92 11.85
C GLY A 750 -32.75 -6.84 12.10
N SER A 751 -32.64 -8.16 11.98
CA SER A 751 -33.83 -8.95 11.64
C SER A 751 -34.83 -9.19 12.79
N GLU A 752 -34.40 -9.39 14.04
CA GLU A 752 -35.33 -9.99 15.02
C GLU A 752 -36.39 -9.03 15.57
N ARG A 753 -36.04 -7.76 15.79
CA ARG A 753 -36.95 -6.75 16.36
C ARG A 753 -37.79 -6.06 15.29
N ILE A 754 -37.21 -5.84 14.11
CA ILE A 754 -37.88 -5.16 12.98
C ILE A 754 -38.86 -6.12 12.31
N ALA A 755 -38.49 -7.39 12.08
CA ALA A 755 -39.42 -8.38 11.52
C ALA A 755 -40.62 -8.62 12.46
N LYS A 756 -40.38 -8.83 13.77
CA LYS A 756 -41.46 -8.98 14.77
C LYS A 756 -42.38 -7.76 14.86
N MET A 757 -41.88 -6.56 14.59
CA MET A 757 -42.70 -5.34 14.54
C MET A 757 -43.56 -5.32 13.27
N MET A 758 -42.99 -5.70 12.14
CA MET A 758 -43.69 -5.74 10.85
C MET A 758 -44.78 -6.81 10.79
N ASP A 759 -44.49 -8.01 11.30
CA ASP A 759 -45.48 -9.09 11.42
C ASP A 759 -46.66 -8.66 12.31
N ARG A 760 -46.38 -7.86 13.36
CA ARG A 760 -47.40 -7.31 14.27
C ARG A 760 -48.17 -6.13 13.67
N MET A 761 -47.59 -5.42 12.71
CA MET A 761 -48.23 -4.31 11.98
C MET A 761 -49.10 -4.79 10.80
N GLY A 762 -49.03 -6.06 10.42
CA GLY A 762 -49.91 -6.65 9.40
C GLY A 762 -49.72 -6.07 7.99
N LEU A 763 -48.51 -5.58 7.69
CA LEU A 763 -48.17 -4.94 6.41
C LEU A 763 -48.32 -5.91 5.24
N LYS A 764 -48.99 -5.47 4.18
CA LYS A 764 -49.25 -6.26 2.98
C LYS A 764 -48.08 -6.14 1.99
N GLU A 765 -47.97 -7.12 1.08
CA GLU A 765 -47.02 -7.04 -0.05
C GLU A 765 -47.25 -5.73 -0.83
N GLY A 766 -46.17 -4.99 -1.10
CA GLY A 766 -46.17 -3.70 -1.79
C GLY A 766 -46.28 -2.43 -0.93
N GLU A 767 -46.46 -2.51 0.40
CA GLU A 767 -46.52 -1.31 1.26
C GLU A 767 -45.11 -0.78 1.63
N VAL A 768 -44.87 0.51 1.37
CA VAL A 768 -43.61 1.19 1.72
C VAL A 768 -43.63 1.62 3.17
N ILE A 769 -42.57 1.29 3.91
CA ILE A 769 -42.39 1.77 5.28
C ILE A 769 -41.43 2.96 5.27
N GLN A 770 -41.90 4.10 5.76
CA GLN A 770 -41.08 5.28 6.03
C GLN A 770 -41.23 5.65 7.49
N HIS A 771 -40.30 5.18 8.33
CA HIS A 771 -40.33 5.48 9.76
C HIS A 771 -38.92 5.73 10.29
N SER A 772 -38.72 6.89 10.93
CA SER A 772 -37.41 7.35 11.43
C SER A 772 -36.73 6.39 12.41
N MET A 773 -37.50 5.55 13.11
CA MET A 773 -36.97 4.49 13.98
C MET A 773 -36.19 3.42 13.20
N ILE A 774 -36.61 3.10 11.98
CA ILE A 774 -35.95 2.08 11.15
C ILE A 774 -34.69 2.68 10.54
N SER A 775 -34.74 3.91 10.01
CA SER A 775 -33.56 4.65 9.54
C SER A 775 -32.45 4.70 10.61
N LYS A 776 -32.82 4.99 11.87
CA LYS A 776 -31.87 4.96 13.02
C LYS A 776 -31.33 3.57 13.36
N SER A 777 -32.10 2.51 13.08
CA SER A 777 -31.64 1.13 13.31
C SER A 777 -30.61 0.71 12.26
N ILE A 778 -30.81 1.12 11.01
CA ILE A 778 -29.83 0.96 9.93
C ILE A 778 -28.53 1.71 10.27
N GLU A 779 -28.64 2.96 10.73
CA GLU A 779 -27.47 3.77 11.13
C GLU A 779 -26.65 3.08 12.25
N ARG A 780 -27.32 2.44 13.22
CA ARG A 780 -26.64 1.65 14.26
C ARG A 780 -25.97 0.40 13.71
N ALA A 781 -26.56 -0.26 12.71
CA ALA A 781 -25.96 -1.41 12.05
C ALA A 781 -24.69 -1.00 11.30
N GLN A 782 -24.74 0.07 10.51
CA GLN A 782 -23.56 0.63 9.81
C GLN A 782 -22.44 0.96 10.80
N LYS A 783 -22.76 1.66 11.89
CA LYS A 783 -21.76 2.00 12.93
C LYS A 783 -21.08 0.76 13.52
N LYS A 784 -21.85 -0.31 13.75
CA LYS A 784 -21.30 -1.57 14.29
C LYS A 784 -20.38 -2.28 13.29
N VAL A 785 -20.69 -2.21 11.99
CA VAL A 785 -19.81 -2.73 10.93
C VAL A 785 -18.53 -1.91 10.85
N GLU A 786 -18.64 -0.58 10.90
CA GLU A 786 -17.50 0.34 10.92
C GLU A 786 -16.58 0.08 12.13
N GLU A 787 -17.14 -0.06 13.34
CA GLU A 787 -16.39 -0.41 14.56
C GLU A 787 -15.66 -1.76 14.43
N ASN A 788 -16.28 -2.76 13.80
CA ASN A 788 -15.63 -4.06 13.56
C ASN A 788 -14.48 -3.95 12.54
N ASN A 789 -14.69 -3.23 11.44
CA ASN A 789 -13.66 -2.99 10.43
C ASN A 789 -12.47 -2.21 11.01
N PHE A 790 -12.74 -1.22 11.87
CA PHE A 790 -11.72 -0.50 12.62
C PHE A 790 -10.92 -1.46 13.51
N GLY A 791 -11.58 -2.36 14.23
CA GLY A 791 -10.92 -3.38 15.06
C GLY A 791 -9.95 -4.27 14.25
N ILE A 792 -10.34 -4.69 13.04
CA ILE A 792 -9.50 -5.48 12.13
C ILE A 792 -8.26 -4.68 11.69
N ARG A 793 -8.45 -3.43 11.26
CA ARG A 793 -7.34 -2.54 10.84
C ARG A 793 -6.39 -2.23 11.97
N LYS A 794 -6.93 -1.93 13.17
CA LYS A 794 -6.14 -1.66 14.37
C LYS A 794 -5.28 -2.85 14.73
N ARG A 795 -5.85 -4.07 14.75
CA ARG A 795 -5.09 -5.29 15.02
C ARG A 795 -4.00 -5.49 13.98
N LEU A 796 -4.30 -5.31 12.70
CA LEU A 796 -3.30 -5.40 11.62
C LEU A 796 -2.13 -4.42 11.81
N LEU A 797 -2.42 -3.18 12.18
CA LEU A 797 -1.40 -2.17 12.52
C LEU A 797 -0.57 -2.58 13.73
N GLU A 798 -1.18 -3.10 14.80
CA GLU A 798 -0.46 -3.52 16.01
C GLU A 798 0.56 -4.64 15.75
N TYR A 799 0.26 -5.58 14.85
CA TYR A 799 1.24 -6.58 14.40
C TYR A 799 2.34 -5.95 13.54
N ASP A 800 1.99 -5.06 12.61
CA ASP A 800 2.99 -4.40 11.76
C ASP A 800 3.86 -3.39 12.53
N ASP A 801 3.39 -2.79 13.62
CA ASP A 801 4.19 -1.90 14.47
C ASP A 801 5.40 -2.63 15.07
N VAL A 802 5.24 -3.91 15.43
CA VAL A 802 6.35 -4.77 15.88
C VAL A 802 7.35 -4.98 14.74
N MET A 803 6.86 -5.30 13.55
CA MET A 803 7.70 -5.47 12.36
C MET A 803 8.36 -4.16 11.94
N ASN A 804 7.69 -3.03 12.09
CA ASN A 804 8.17 -1.72 11.68
C ASN A 804 9.35 -1.27 12.54
N ALA A 805 9.31 -1.53 13.85
CA ALA A 805 10.45 -1.26 14.74
C ALA A 805 11.69 -2.08 14.33
N GLN A 806 11.51 -3.34 13.96
CA GLN A 806 12.60 -4.20 13.45
C GLN A 806 13.10 -3.73 12.08
N ARG A 807 12.17 -3.36 11.20
CA ARG A 807 12.43 -2.85 9.85
C ARG A 807 13.27 -1.57 9.88
N GLU A 808 12.96 -0.64 10.78
CA GLU A 808 13.72 0.62 10.92
C GLU A 808 15.19 0.35 11.21
N VAL A 809 15.49 -0.58 12.13
CA VAL A 809 16.87 -0.97 12.46
C VAL A 809 17.57 -1.62 11.26
N VAL A 810 16.90 -2.57 10.60
CA VAL A 810 17.48 -3.29 9.46
C VAL A 810 17.69 -2.36 8.27
N TYR A 811 16.70 -1.54 7.93
CA TYR A 811 16.76 -0.63 6.79
C TYR A 811 17.80 0.48 7.02
N LYS A 812 17.99 0.95 8.26
CA LYS A 812 19.08 1.86 8.61
C LYS A 812 20.45 1.22 8.38
N ARG A 813 20.67 -0.01 8.87
CA ARG A 813 21.93 -0.76 8.63
C ARG A 813 22.15 -1.05 7.14
N ARG A 814 21.10 -1.42 6.40
CA ARG A 814 21.17 -1.61 4.95
C ARG A 814 21.53 -0.30 4.24
N TYR A 815 20.93 0.82 4.63
CA TYR A 815 21.24 2.14 4.05
C TYR A 815 22.71 2.52 4.29
N HIS A 816 23.22 2.35 5.51
CA HIS A 816 24.65 2.56 5.81
C HIS A 816 25.54 1.65 4.96
N ALA A 817 25.20 0.36 4.79
CA ALA A 817 25.94 -0.56 3.93
C ALA A 817 25.85 -0.19 2.43
N LEU A 818 24.73 0.36 1.96
CA LEU A 818 24.52 0.74 0.57
C LEU A 818 25.38 1.95 0.16
N PHE A 819 25.43 2.97 1.02
CA PHE A 819 26.20 4.19 0.76
C PHE A 819 27.66 4.07 1.23
N GLY A 820 27.91 3.34 2.32
CA GLY A 820 29.22 3.24 2.99
C GLY A 820 29.40 4.28 4.10
N GLU A 821 28.51 5.27 4.18
CA GLU A 821 28.43 6.24 5.27
C GLU A 821 28.02 5.51 6.57
N ARG A 822 28.69 5.81 7.69
CA ARG A 822 28.47 5.18 9.01
C ARG A 822 28.70 3.66 9.09
N LEU A 823 29.01 2.96 8.00
CA LEU A 823 29.24 1.51 7.99
C LEU A 823 30.37 1.08 8.95
N ARG A 824 31.45 1.86 9.05
CA ARG A 824 32.54 1.57 9.99
C ARG A 824 32.11 1.63 11.45
N VAL A 825 31.18 2.54 11.79
CA VAL A 825 30.57 2.64 13.12
C VAL A 825 29.76 1.38 13.38
N ASP A 826 28.95 0.96 12.40
CA ASP A 826 28.17 -0.28 12.50
C ASP A 826 29.08 -1.50 12.71
N VAL A 827 30.18 -1.62 11.97
CA VAL A 827 31.15 -2.73 12.13
C VAL A 827 31.83 -2.68 13.50
N ALA A 828 32.23 -1.51 13.99
CA ALA A 828 32.80 -1.37 15.33
C ALA A 828 31.81 -1.82 16.42
N ASN A 829 30.55 -1.40 16.31
CA ASN A 829 29.47 -1.84 17.20
C ASN A 829 29.24 -3.36 17.10
N MET A 830 29.26 -3.95 15.90
CA MET A 830 29.17 -5.40 15.73
C MET A 830 30.31 -6.13 16.45
N ILE A 831 31.55 -5.63 16.36
CA ILE A 831 32.72 -6.22 17.05
C ILE A 831 32.54 -6.12 18.56
N TYR A 832 32.07 -4.98 19.07
CA TYR A 832 31.80 -4.79 20.50
C TYR A 832 30.72 -5.76 20.99
N ASP A 833 29.55 -5.78 20.34
CA ASP A 833 28.41 -6.65 20.69
C ASP A 833 28.83 -8.13 20.68
N THR A 834 29.57 -8.54 19.64
CA THR A 834 30.03 -9.93 19.51
C THR A 834 31.07 -10.27 20.57
N SER A 835 31.94 -9.33 20.94
CA SER A 835 32.90 -9.50 22.03
C SER A 835 32.19 -9.64 23.39
N GLU A 836 31.14 -8.88 23.63
CA GLU A 836 30.31 -9.00 24.82
C GLU A 836 29.62 -10.36 24.90
N ILE A 837 28.99 -10.81 23.81
CA ILE A 837 28.30 -12.11 23.74
C ILE A 837 29.27 -13.28 23.98
N ILE A 838 30.44 -13.27 23.31
CA ILE A 838 31.46 -14.31 23.48
C ILE A 838 31.98 -14.33 24.92
N VAL A 839 32.27 -13.16 25.49
CA VAL A 839 32.78 -13.08 26.87
C VAL A 839 31.73 -13.53 27.87
N ASP A 840 30.51 -13.00 27.80
CA ASP A 840 29.44 -13.28 28.77
C ASP A 840 29.09 -14.77 28.79
N GLY A 841 28.83 -15.36 27.61
CA GLY A 841 28.46 -16.78 27.48
C GLY A 841 29.54 -17.72 28.02
N ASN A 842 30.81 -17.51 27.65
CA ASN A 842 31.90 -18.37 28.11
C ASN A 842 32.29 -18.10 29.56
N LYS A 843 32.13 -16.87 30.05
CA LYS A 843 32.42 -16.51 31.44
C LYS A 843 31.40 -17.14 32.39
N MET A 844 30.12 -17.14 32.01
CA MET A 844 29.07 -17.86 32.73
C MET A 844 29.31 -19.37 32.77
N ALA A 845 29.77 -19.96 31.65
CA ALA A 845 30.11 -21.38 31.55
C ALA A 845 31.47 -21.77 32.17
N GLN A 846 32.31 -20.78 32.52
CA GLN A 846 33.71 -20.97 32.92
C GLN A 846 34.55 -21.74 31.89
N ASP A 847 34.26 -21.55 30.59
CA ASP A 847 34.90 -22.28 29.49
C ASP A 847 35.89 -21.40 28.72
N TYR A 848 37.14 -21.37 29.19
CA TYR A 848 38.22 -20.63 28.53
C TYR A 848 38.60 -21.21 27.15
N LYS A 849 38.46 -22.52 26.96
CA LYS A 849 38.82 -23.17 25.68
C LYS A 849 37.81 -22.82 24.59
N ASN A 850 36.52 -22.83 24.92
CA ASN A 850 35.50 -22.40 23.98
C ASN A 850 35.60 -20.89 23.71
N PHE A 851 35.95 -20.07 24.71
CA PHE A 851 36.30 -18.67 24.50
C PHE A 851 37.41 -18.49 23.46
N GLU A 852 38.54 -19.19 23.58
CA GLU A 852 39.61 -19.16 22.58
C GLU A 852 39.13 -19.62 21.19
N PHE A 853 38.34 -20.68 21.14
CA PHE A 853 37.79 -21.20 19.89
C PHE A 853 36.86 -20.18 19.20
N GLU A 854 35.99 -19.50 19.94
CA GLU A 854 35.10 -18.49 19.38
C GLU A 854 35.85 -17.26 18.88
N LEU A 855 36.90 -16.81 19.57
CA LEU A 855 37.75 -15.71 19.09
C LEU A 855 38.46 -16.09 17.77
N ILE A 856 38.95 -17.33 17.64
CA ILE A 856 39.52 -17.82 16.39
C ILE A 856 38.44 -17.90 15.31
N ARG A 857 37.26 -18.42 15.65
CA ARG A 857 36.17 -18.63 14.70
C ARG A 857 35.63 -17.32 14.11
N TYR A 858 35.43 -16.28 14.93
CA TYR A 858 34.77 -15.05 14.50
C TYR A 858 35.74 -13.91 14.21
N PHE A 859 36.84 -13.80 14.97
CA PHE A 859 37.82 -12.72 14.82
C PHE A 859 39.15 -13.17 14.20
N SER A 860 39.34 -14.47 13.94
CA SER A 860 40.59 -15.01 13.39
C SER A 860 41.83 -14.63 14.22
N MET A 861 41.65 -14.48 15.53
CA MET A 861 42.70 -14.06 16.46
C MET A 861 42.83 -15.02 17.65
N SER A 862 44.00 -15.07 18.26
CA SER A 862 44.21 -15.73 19.55
C SER A 862 43.66 -14.91 20.71
N SER A 863 43.41 -15.54 21.85
CA SER A 863 43.01 -14.81 23.06
C SER A 863 44.02 -13.72 23.42
N PRO A 864 43.55 -12.48 23.72
CA PRO A 864 44.42 -11.39 24.18
C PRO A 864 44.70 -11.46 25.69
N VAL A 865 44.06 -12.39 26.41
CA VAL A 865 44.19 -12.58 27.86
C VAL A 865 44.55 -14.04 28.16
N SER A 866 45.21 -14.27 29.29
CA SER A 866 45.44 -15.63 29.80
C SER A 866 44.21 -16.20 30.49
N GLU A 867 44.15 -17.52 30.67
CA GLU A 867 43.09 -18.21 31.43
C GLU A 867 42.92 -17.62 32.85
N ALA A 868 44.03 -17.31 33.53
CA ALA A 868 44.00 -16.70 34.86
C ALA A 868 43.45 -15.26 34.87
N GLU A 869 43.65 -14.50 33.79
CA GLU A 869 43.07 -13.16 33.63
C GLU A 869 41.60 -13.25 33.25
N PHE A 870 41.24 -14.17 32.36
CA PHE A 870 39.87 -14.51 32.01
C PHE A 870 39.06 -14.82 33.27
N GLU A 871 39.58 -15.64 34.20
CA GLU A 871 38.93 -15.98 35.47
C GLU A 871 38.76 -14.78 36.42
N LYS A 872 39.73 -13.86 36.48
CA LYS A 872 39.75 -12.76 37.46
C LYS A 872 39.03 -11.49 37.00
N MET A 873 39.00 -11.22 35.70
CA MET A 873 38.42 -10.01 35.16
C MET A 873 36.89 -10.08 35.16
N ASP A 874 36.27 -8.91 35.39
CA ASP A 874 34.84 -8.75 35.20
C ASP A 874 34.48 -8.74 33.70
N VAL A 875 33.24 -9.12 33.39
CA VAL A 875 32.73 -9.24 32.02
C VAL A 875 32.97 -7.95 31.23
N GLN A 876 32.59 -6.79 31.76
CA GLN A 876 32.74 -5.51 31.05
C GLN A 876 34.20 -5.17 30.70
N LYS A 877 35.13 -5.30 31.65
CA LYS A 877 36.55 -5.05 31.38
C LYS A 877 37.12 -6.04 30.37
N LEU A 878 36.76 -7.31 30.49
CA LEU A 878 37.21 -8.36 29.60
C LEU A 878 36.68 -8.14 28.17
N SER A 879 35.39 -7.84 28.00
CA SER A 879 34.80 -7.46 26.72
C SER A 879 35.48 -6.25 26.10
N GLY A 880 35.82 -5.23 26.90
CA GLY A 880 36.57 -4.07 26.43
C GLY A 880 37.99 -4.39 25.95
N VAL A 881 38.68 -5.34 26.58
CA VAL A 881 40.00 -5.82 26.12
C VAL A 881 39.89 -6.60 24.82
N VAL A 882 38.92 -7.52 24.74
CA VAL A 882 38.66 -8.31 23.53
C VAL A 882 38.29 -7.40 22.36
N TYR A 883 37.37 -6.44 22.57
CA TYR A 883 36.99 -5.45 21.58
C TYR A 883 38.20 -4.68 21.03
N LYS A 884 39.03 -4.10 21.91
CA LYS A 884 40.22 -3.34 21.49
C LYS A 884 41.21 -4.19 20.69
N ALA A 885 41.41 -5.43 21.10
CA ALA A 885 42.30 -6.36 20.39
C ALA A 885 41.73 -6.75 19.02
N ALA A 886 40.45 -7.14 18.95
CA ALA A 886 39.76 -7.52 17.73
C ALA A 886 39.68 -6.37 16.73
N TYR A 887 39.33 -5.17 17.20
CA TYR A 887 39.24 -3.98 16.37
C TYR A 887 40.60 -3.56 15.79
N LYS A 888 41.66 -3.61 16.61
CA LYS A 888 43.03 -3.38 16.12
C LYS A 888 43.42 -4.41 15.05
N HIS A 889 43.15 -5.69 15.31
CA HIS A 889 43.46 -6.78 14.37
C HIS A 889 42.71 -6.60 13.04
N TYR A 890 41.44 -6.22 13.10
CA TYR A 890 40.61 -5.90 11.94
C TYR A 890 41.22 -4.79 11.08
N ASN A 891 41.57 -3.66 11.68
CA ASN A 891 42.13 -2.51 10.96
C ASN A 891 43.47 -2.84 10.30
N GLU A 892 44.37 -3.54 11.00
CA GLU A 892 45.65 -3.99 10.46
C GLU A 892 45.47 -4.94 9.27
N LYS A 893 44.47 -5.84 9.34
CA LYS A 893 44.14 -6.74 8.24
C LYS A 893 43.58 -5.99 7.04
N MET A 894 42.63 -5.07 7.25
CA MET A 894 42.04 -4.27 6.18
C MET A 894 43.09 -3.43 5.44
N ALA A 895 44.03 -2.83 6.18
CA ALA A 895 45.16 -2.10 5.59
C ALA A 895 46.04 -3.03 4.72
N ARG A 896 46.37 -4.22 5.23
CA ARG A 896 47.16 -5.21 4.48
C ARG A 896 46.47 -5.67 3.19
N ASN A 897 45.15 -5.89 3.24
CA ASN A 897 44.37 -6.28 2.06
C ASN A 897 44.41 -5.19 0.98
N ALA A 898 44.33 -3.91 1.36
CA ALA A 898 44.50 -2.79 0.42
C ALA A 898 45.89 -2.77 -0.21
N GLU A 899 46.95 -2.94 0.60
CA GLU A 899 48.34 -3.00 0.13
C GLU A 899 48.59 -4.15 -0.87
N ILE A 900 48.02 -5.33 -0.62
CA ILE A 900 48.13 -6.50 -1.51
C ILE A 900 47.36 -6.27 -2.82
N ALA A 901 46.19 -5.64 -2.76
CA ALA A 901 45.38 -5.37 -3.95
C ALA A 901 45.95 -4.27 -4.85
N PHE A 902 46.62 -3.27 -4.25
CA PHE A 902 47.00 -2.04 -4.95
C PHE A 902 47.91 -2.24 -6.18
N PRO A 903 48.95 -3.10 -6.17
CA PRO A 903 49.78 -3.35 -7.36
C PRO A 903 48.95 -3.85 -8.56
N VAL A 904 47.92 -4.65 -8.29
CA VAL A 904 47.04 -5.20 -9.30
C VAL A 904 46.10 -4.12 -9.85
N ILE A 905 45.47 -3.33 -8.96
CA ILE A 905 44.62 -2.20 -9.32
C ILE A 905 45.41 -1.18 -10.16
N LYS A 906 46.62 -0.83 -9.71
CA LYS A 906 47.55 0.09 -10.39
C LYS A 906 47.86 -0.39 -11.81
N ASN A 907 48.21 -1.66 -11.98
CA ASN A 907 48.49 -2.22 -13.29
C ASN A 907 47.26 -2.15 -14.21
N VAL A 908 46.07 -2.52 -13.71
CA VAL A 908 44.82 -2.47 -14.51
C VAL A 908 44.43 -1.05 -14.88
N TYR A 909 44.56 -0.08 -13.97
CA TYR A 909 44.29 1.33 -14.26
C TYR A 909 45.28 1.89 -15.29
N GLU A 910 46.59 1.67 -15.11
CA GLU A 910 47.61 2.21 -15.99
C GLU A 910 47.60 1.58 -17.39
N THR A 911 47.21 0.31 -17.52
CA THR A 911 47.20 -0.40 -18.82
C THR A 911 45.83 -0.42 -19.52
N GLN A 912 44.72 -0.32 -18.78
CA GLN A 912 43.38 -0.62 -19.29
C GLN A 912 42.30 0.40 -18.87
N ARG A 913 42.66 1.59 -18.36
CA ARG A 913 41.69 2.65 -17.95
C ARG A 913 40.66 3.03 -19.01
N GLU A 914 41.01 2.97 -20.30
CA GLU A 914 40.08 3.34 -21.37
C GLU A 914 39.04 2.24 -21.68
N LYS A 915 39.26 1.01 -21.18
CA LYS A 915 38.35 -0.13 -21.38
C LYS A 915 37.36 -0.33 -20.24
N TYR A 916 37.73 -0.06 -18.99
CA TYR A 916 36.92 -0.43 -17.82
C TYR A 916 36.79 0.71 -16.81
N LYS A 917 35.53 1.04 -16.42
CA LYS A 917 35.24 1.95 -15.29
C LYS A 917 35.10 1.22 -13.95
N ARG A 918 34.62 -0.03 -13.95
CA ARG A 918 34.44 -0.85 -12.74
C ARG A 918 35.02 -2.23 -12.97
N ILE A 919 35.64 -2.79 -11.93
CA ILE A 919 36.25 -4.13 -11.94
C ILE A 919 35.58 -5.03 -10.91
N LEU A 920 35.55 -6.33 -11.18
CA LEU A 920 35.14 -7.36 -10.21
C LEU A 920 36.39 -7.98 -9.57
N VAL A 921 36.44 -7.95 -8.25
CA VAL A 921 37.50 -8.57 -7.46
C VAL A 921 36.90 -9.68 -6.61
N PRO A 922 37.30 -10.95 -6.81
CA PRO A 922 36.83 -12.05 -5.97
C PRO A 922 37.47 -11.98 -4.58
N PHE A 923 36.66 -12.09 -3.54
CA PHE A 923 37.07 -12.36 -2.16
C PHE A 923 36.58 -13.73 -1.74
N THR A 924 37.35 -14.45 -0.94
CA THR A 924 36.92 -15.75 -0.39
C THR A 924 37.29 -15.89 1.08
N ASP A 925 36.42 -16.55 1.85
CA ASP A 925 36.68 -16.99 3.23
C ASP A 925 37.13 -18.46 3.29
N GLY A 926 37.45 -19.07 2.13
CA GLY A 926 37.79 -20.48 1.98
C GLY A 926 36.59 -21.42 1.71
N VAL A 927 35.35 -20.96 1.92
CA VAL A 927 34.12 -21.74 1.68
C VAL A 927 33.25 -21.08 0.62
N LYS A 928 33.09 -19.76 0.72
CA LYS A 928 32.28 -18.93 -0.17
C LYS A 928 33.19 -17.98 -0.93
N THR A 929 32.82 -17.67 -2.16
CA THR A 929 33.49 -16.67 -3.00
C THR A 929 32.49 -15.60 -3.40
N LEU A 930 32.85 -14.33 -3.22
CA LEU A 930 32.02 -13.17 -3.53
C LEU A 930 32.79 -12.21 -4.44
N ASN A 931 32.16 -11.82 -5.54
CA ASN A 931 32.74 -10.88 -6.49
C ASN A 931 32.34 -9.45 -6.10
N VAL A 932 33.30 -8.67 -5.62
CA VAL A 932 33.11 -7.28 -5.21
C VAL A 932 33.31 -6.37 -6.41
N ALA A 933 32.29 -5.57 -6.73
CA ALA A 933 32.39 -4.55 -7.77
C ALA A 933 32.93 -3.24 -7.17
N THR A 934 34.07 -2.76 -7.68
CA THR A 934 34.67 -1.49 -7.24
C THR A 934 34.90 -0.54 -8.43
N ASP A 935 34.92 0.77 -8.15
CA ASP A 935 35.28 1.80 -9.13
C ASP A 935 36.81 1.87 -9.27
N LEU A 936 37.31 1.68 -10.49
CA LEU A 936 38.74 1.53 -10.74
C LEU A 936 39.53 2.82 -10.45
N GLU A 937 38.95 3.98 -10.76
CA GLU A 937 39.60 5.28 -10.57
C GLU A 937 39.70 5.60 -9.07
N LYS A 938 38.58 5.47 -8.34
CA LYS A 938 38.58 5.67 -6.89
C LYS A 938 39.48 4.67 -6.15
N ALA A 939 39.52 3.42 -6.60
CA ALA A 939 40.40 2.40 -6.03
C ALA A 939 41.89 2.69 -6.26
N TYR A 940 42.24 3.33 -7.39
CA TYR A 940 43.60 3.80 -7.65
C TYR A 940 43.97 5.01 -6.80
N GLU A 941 43.13 6.04 -6.78
CA GLU A 941 43.37 7.28 -6.02
C GLU A 941 43.45 7.05 -4.50
N SER A 942 42.70 6.06 -4.00
CA SER A 942 42.67 5.71 -2.58
C SER A 942 43.69 4.64 -2.17
N GLU A 943 44.62 4.28 -3.05
CA GLU A 943 45.63 3.23 -2.79
C GLU A 943 45.03 1.89 -2.36
N GLY A 944 43.91 1.49 -2.97
CA GLY A 944 43.20 0.25 -2.67
C GLY A 944 42.20 0.32 -1.51
N LYS A 945 42.13 1.43 -0.75
CA LYS A 945 41.18 1.56 0.39
C LYS A 945 39.72 1.51 -0.05
N GLN A 946 39.39 2.06 -1.23
CA GLN A 946 38.01 1.99 -1.76
C GLN A 946 37.56 0.55 -2.03
N LEU A 947 38.46 -0.33 -2.48
CA LEU A 947 38.11 -1.75 -2.70
C LEU A 947 37.72 -2.42 -1.40
N VAL A 948 38.43 -2.13 -0.30
CA VAL A 948 38.13 -2.68 1.02
C VAL A 948 36.78 -2.17 1.52
N LEU A 949 36.49 -0.88 1.33
CA LEU A 949 35.17 -0.32 1.67
C LEU A 949 34.06 -0.95 0.83
N ASP A 950 34.27 -1.16 -0.48
CA ASP A 950 33.30 -1.86 -1.33
C ASP A 950 33.12 -3.33 -0.91
N PHE A 951 34.18 -3.98 -0.42
CA PHE A 951 34.11 -5.32 0.18
C PHE A 951 33.24 -5.32 1.43
N GLU A 952 33.50 -4.43 2.40
CA GLU A 952 32.69 -4.27 3.62
C GLU A 952 31.21 -4.05 3.27
N LYS A 953 30.92 -3.13 2.34
CA LYS A 953 29.56 -2.81 1.90
C LYS A 953 28.81 -4.01 1.33
N ASN A 954 29.42 -4.70 0.35
CA ASN A 954 28.76 -5.80 -0.35
C ASN A 954 28.52 -7.00 0.58
N ILE A 955 29.49 -7.35 1.44
CA ILE A 955 29.35 -8.46 2.39
C ILE A 955 28.28 -8.16 3.43
N THR A 956 28.34 -6.98 4.07
CA THR A 956 27.36 -6.60 5.08
C THR A 956 25.94 -6.56 4.48
N LEU A 957 25.77 -5.98 3.29
CA LEU A 957 24.47 -5.93 2.63
C LEU A 957 23.93 -7.33 2.29
N ALA A 958 24.75 -8.20 1.71
CA ALA A 958 24.35 -9.55 1.31
C ALA A 958 23.93 -10.43 2.51
N ILE A 959 24.66 -10.35 3.63
CA ILE A 959 24.36 -11.14 4.83
C ILE A 959 23.11 -10.60 5.54
N ILE A 960 22.95 -9.26 5.63
CA ILE A 960 21.72 -8.66 6.15
C ILE A 960 20.51 -9.11 5.32
N ASP A 961 20.62 -9.14 3.98
CA ASP A 961 19.53 -9.57 3.10
C ASP A 961 19.10 -11.01 3.31
N ASP A 962 20.06 -11.93 3.40
CA ASP A 962 19.77 -13.35 3.59
C ASP A 962 19.12 -13.62 4.95
N ALA A 963 19.68 -13.02 6.00
CA ALA A 963 19.14 -13.13 7.36
C ALA A 963 17.75 -12.49 7.48
N TRP A 964 17.56 -11.29 6.91
CA TRP A 964 16.28 -10.58 6.95
C TRP A 964 15.19 -11.33 6.20
N LYS A 965 15.47 -11.85 5.00
CA LYS A 965 14.52 -12.70 4.26
C LYS A 965 14.09 -13.90 5.09
N THR A 966 15.06 -14.59 5.71
CA THR A 966 14.79 -15.75 6.58
C THR A 966 13.94 -15.35 7.79
N HIS A 967 14.23 -14.20 8.40
CA HIS A 967 13.48 -13.65 9.52
C HIS A 967 12.03 -13.32 9.14
N LEU A 968 11.80 -12.66 8.01
CA LEU A 968 10.45 -12.38 7.52
C LEU A 968 9.59 -13.64 7.38
N ARG A 969 10.18 -14.74 6.90
CA ARG A 969 9.47 -16.03 6.83
C ARG A 969 9.09 -16.55 8.22
N LYS A 970 10.03 -16.54 9.17
CA LYS A 970 9.76 -16.95 10.56
C LYS A 970 8.70 -16.05 11.22
N MET A 971 8.68 -14.77 10.89
CA MET A 971 7.68 -13.82 11.38
C MET A 971 6.28 -14.09 10.82
N ASP A 972 6.18 -14.52 9.57
CA ASP A 972 4.92 -14.95 8.96
C ASP A 972 4.42 -16.25 9.64
N GLU A 973 5.29 -17.23 9.85
CA GLU A 973 4.99 -18.48 10.58
C GLU A 973 4.53 -18.20 12.02
N LEU A 974 5.25 -17.33 12.74
CA LEU A 974 4.92 -16.91 14.10
C LEU A 974 3.56 -16.23 14.18
N LYS A 975 3.24 -15.36 13.22
CA LYS A 975 1.95 -14.66 13.19
C LYS A 975 0.77 -15.65 13.09
N GLN A 976 0.96 -16.78 12.41
CA GLN A 976 -0.03 -17.84 12.28
C GLN A 976 -0.11 -18.70 13.53
N SER A 977 1.03 -19.18 14.05
CA SER A 977 1.08 -20.06 15.21
C SER A 977 0.45 -19.42 16.46
N VAL A 978 0.68 -18.13 16.66
CA VAL A 978 0.18 -17.40 17.83
C VAL A 978 -1.34 -17.24 17.83
N GLN A 979 -2.03 -17.39 16.68
CA GLN A 979 -3.50 -17.43 16.67
C GLN A 979 -4.04 -18.69 17.38
N LEU A 980 -3.28 -19.78 17.42
CA LEU A 980 -3.65 -21.01 18.14
C LEU A 980 -3.53 -20.84 19.67
N ALA A 981 -2.72 -19.90 20.14
CA ALA A 981 -2.56 -19.62 21.58
C ALA A 981 -3.82 -19.00 22.23
N VAL A 982 -4.80 -18.57 21.44
CA VAL A 982 -6.11 -18.11 21.95
C VAL A 982 -6.80 -19.18 22.80
N HIS A 983 -6.54 -20.46 22.52
CA HIS A 983 -7.07 -21.60 23.29
C HIS A 983 -6.53 -21.66 24.73
N GLU A 984 -5.40 -21.02 25.03
CA GLU A 984 -4.79 -20.94 26.37
C GLU A 984 -5.21 -19.71 27.21
N GLN A 985 -6.16 -18.89 26.72
CA GLN A 985 -6.61 -17.64 27.36
C GLN A 985 -5.51 -16.58 27.57
N LYS A 986 -4.43 -16.62 26.78
CA LYS A 986 -3.39 -15.58 26.74
C LYS A 986 -3.65 -14.61 25.59
N ASP A 987 -3.14 -13.37 25.69
CA ASP A 987 -3.23 -12.39 24.60
C ASP A 987 -2.25 -12.75 23.47
N PRO A 988 -2.72 -13.10 22.26
CA PRO A 988 -1.87 -13.43 21.12
C PRO A 988 -0.91 -12.29 20.74
N LEU A 989 -1.33 -11.03 20.85
CA LEU A 989 -0.46 -9.92 20.46
C LEU A 989 0.75 -9.81 21.40
N LEU A 990 0.56 -10.09 22.69
CA LEU A 990 1.63 -10.05 23.67
C LEU A 990 2.65 -11.17 23.43
N ILE A 991 2.18 -12.40 23.18
CA ILE A 991 3.04 -13.54 22.83
C ILE A 991 3.83 -13.22 21.55
N TYR A 992 3.15 -12.74 20.52
CA TYR A 992 3.79 -12.33 19.27
C TYR A 992 4.89 -11.30 19.51
N LYS A 993 4.66 -10.28 20.34
CA LYS A 993 5.68 -9.27 20.66
C LYS A 993 6.92 -9.85 21.31
N PHE A 994 6.76 -10.76 22.28
CA PHE A 994 7.89 -11.38 22.97
C PHE A 994 8.66 -12.32 22.04
N GLU A 995 7.98 -13.23 21.35
CA GLU A 995 8.64 -14.19 20.46
C GLU A 995 9.28 -13.50 19.25
N ALA A 996 8.62 -12.47 18.69
CA ALA A 996 9.17 -11.65 17.62
C ALA A 996 10.46 -10.94 18.03
N PHE A 997 10.53 -10.45 19.28
CA PHE A 997 11.71 -9.79 19.81
C PHE A 997 12.88 -10.77 19.94
N GLU A 998 12.65 -11.97 20.49
CA GLU A 998 13.69 -12.99 20.62
C GLU A 998 14.19 -13.49 19.26
N LEU A 999 13.28 -13.72 18.30
CA LEU A 999 13.66 -14.06 16.92
C LEU A 999 14.51 -12.97 16.28
N PHE A 1000 14.15 -11.69 16.49
CA PHE A 1000 14.89 -10.57 15.94
C PHE A 1000 16.26 -10.40 16.58
N LYS A 1001 16.34 -10.53 17.91
CA LYS A 1001 17.61 -10.52 18.65
C LYS A 1001 18.55 -11.61 18.13
N ALA A 1002 18.07 -12.85 18.04
CA ALA A 1002 18.85 -13.97 17.50
C ALA A 1002 19.29 -13.73 16.05
N MET A 1003 18.43 -13.12 15.22
CA MET A 1003 18.79 -12.73 13.86
C MET A 1003 19.92 -11.69 13.85
N ILE A 1004 19.84 -10.63 14.65
CA ILE A 1004 20.88 -9.60 14.72
C ILE A 1004 22.21 -10.17 15.20
N GLU A 1005 22.19 -11.01 16.24
CA GLU A 1005 23.40 -11.70 16.73
C GLU A 1005 24.04 -12.57 15.65
N LYS A 1006 23.21 -13.32 14.90
CA LYS A 1006 23.68 -14.13 13.77
C LYS A 1006 24.28 -13.26 12.67
N VAL A 1007 23.62 -12.16 12.30
CA VAL A 1007 24.12 -11.21 11.30
C VAL A 1007 25.47 -10.65 11.72
N ASN A 1008 25.61 -10.18 12.97
CA ASN A 1008 26.87 -9.66 13.48
C ASN A 1008 27.98 -10.72 13.37
N LYS A 1009 27.73 -11.95 13.84
CA LYS A 1009 28.71 -13.07 13.78
C LYS A 1009 29.09 -13.46 12.35
N ASP A 1010 28.11 -13.56 11.45
CA ASP A 1010 28.33 -13.96 10.06
C ASP A 1010 29.09 -12.88 9.28
N VAL A 1011 28.71 -11.61 9.44
CA VAL A 1011 29.43 -10.47 8.84
C VAL A 1011 30.87 -10.44 9.33
N LEU A 1012 31.10 -10.47 10.63
CA LEU A 1012 32.46 -10.42 11.18
C LEU A 1012 33.29 -11.63 10.77
N SER A 1013 32.75 -12.85 10.87
CA SER A 1013 33.45 -14.05 10.41
C SER A 1013 33.93 -13.90 8.96
N PHE A 1014 33.08 -13.36 8.08
CA PHE A 1014 33.46 -13.16 6.69
C PHE A 1014 34.50 -12.05 6.51
N LEU A 1015 34.34 -10.91 7.18
CA LEU A 1015 35.29 -9.80 7.08
C LEU A 1015 36.68 -10.18 7.64
N PHE A 1016 36.72 -10.90 8.76
CA PHE A 1016 37.95 -11.38 9.40
C PHE A 1016 38.61 -12.56 8.68
N LYS A 1017 37.88 -13.37 7.90
CA LYS A 1017 38.47 -14.47 7.10
C LYS A 1017 38.66 -14.16 5.62
N GLY A 1018 37.98 -13.15 5.09
CA GLY A 1018 38.02 -12.80 3.68
C GLY A 1018 39.43 -12.43 3.22
N GLU A 1019 39.94 -13.15 2.23
CA GLU A 1019 41.23 -12.93 1.59
C GLU A 1019 41.09 -12.80 0.07
N LEU A 1020 42.08 -12.17 -0.54
CA LEU A 1020 42.25 -12.11 -1.99
C LEU A 1020 42.91 -13.42 -2.47
N PRO A 1021 42.39 -14.10 -3.50
CA PRO A 1021 43.00 -15.32 -4.00
C PRO A 1021 44.44 -15.07 -4.49
N GLN A 1022 45.42 -15.80 -3.95
CA GLN A 1022 46.84 -15.62 -4.24
C GLN A 1022 47.22 -15.86 -5.72
N GLU A 1023 46.38 -16.52 -6.52
CA GLU A 1023 46.61 -16.82 -7.93
C GLU A 1023 45.73 -16.00 -8.88
N THR A 1024 45.87 -14.68 -8.98
CA THR A 1024 44.99 -13.92 -9.90
C THR A 1024 45.59 -12.67 -10.56
N GLN A 1025 46.65 -12.84 -11.35
CA GLN A 1025 46.95 -11.86 -12.42
C GLN A 1025 46.04 -12.04 -13.66
N GLN A 1026 45.19 -13.08 -13.73
CA GLN A 1026 44.46 -13.46 -14.96
C GLN A 1026 42.92 -13.51 -14.89
N GLN A 1027 42.24 -13.31 -13.74
CA GLN A 1027 40.77 -13.39 -13.64
C GLN A 1027 40.03 -12.08 -13.31
N ILE A 1028 40.65 -10.91 -13.49
CA ILE A 1028 39.90 -9.64 -13.39
C ILE A 1028 39.01 -9.52 -14.62
N GLN A 1029 37.71 -9.71 -14.42
CA GLN A 1029 36.70 -9.62 -15.46
C GLN A 1029 35.99 -8.27 -15.41
N GLU A 1030 35.55 -7.81 -16.59
CA GLU A 1030 34.68 -6.64 -16.70
C GLU A 1030 33.37 -6.90 -15.93
N ALA A 1031 32.97 -5.95 -15.07
CA ALA A 1031 31.67 -5.97 -14.42
C ALA A 1031 30.56 -5.77 -15.47
N ARG A 1032 30.13 -6.85 -16.15
CA ARG A 1032 28.97 -6.78 -17.04
C ARG A 1032 27.71 -6.56 -16.21
N THR A 1033 26.88 -5.61 -16.62
CA THR A 1033 25.53 -5.35 -16.08
C THR A 1033 24.55 -6.46 -16.46
N THR A 1034 24.88 -7.73 -16.22
CA THR A 1034 23.91 -8.82 -16.28
C THR A 1034 23.24 -8.92 -14.91
N ARG A 1035 22.19 -8.12 -14.73
CA ARG A 1035 21.26 -8.26 -13.61
C ARG A 1035 20.53 -9.59 -13.75
N PRO A 1036 20.63 -10.53 -12.79
CA PRO A 1036 19.61 -11.57 -12.68
C PRO A 1036 18.30 -10.84 -12.38
N LYS A 1037 17.36 -10.82 -13.32
CA LYS A 1037 15.99 -10.44 -12.98
C LYS A 1037 15.41 -11.60 -12.20
N GLU A 1038 15.47 -11.53 -10.87
CA GLU A 1038 14.57 -12.33 -10.05
C GLU A 1038 13.14 -12.01 -10.50
N LYS A 1039 12.33 -13.05 -10.74
CA LYS A 1039 10.90 -12.89 -11.03
C LYS A 1039 10.21 -12.57 -9.70
N LEU A 1040 10.23 -11.30 -9.34
CA LEU A 1040 9.47 -10.78 -8.20
C LEU A 1040 8.00 -10.62 -8.61
N SER A 1041 7.10 -11.01 -7.71
CA SER A 1041 5.66 -10.77 -7.86
C SER A 1041 5.26 -9.69 -6.87
N GLU A 1042 4.65 -8.62 -7.38
CA GLU A 1042 4.05 -7.56 -6.57
C GLU A 1042 2.55 -7.85 -6.43
N GLN A 1043 2.03 -7.82 -5.20
CA GLN A 1043 0.58 -7.91 -5.00
C GLN A 1043 -0.05 -6.52 -5.17
N LYS A 1044 -0.29 -6.11 -6.42
CA LYS A 1044 -0.91 -4.81 -6.75
C LYS A 1044 -2.44 -4.86 -6.73
N GLU A 1045 -3.10 -3.70 -6.56
CA GLU A 1045 -4.53 -3.49 -6.91
C GLU A 1045 -4.69 -2.94 -8.33
N GLU A 1046 -3.96 -3.49 -9.30
CA GLU A 1046 -4.16 -3.08 -10.69
C GLU A 1046 -5.36 -3.82 -11.29
N ILE A 1047 -6.29 -3.01 -11.82
CA ILE A 1047 -7.58 -3.45 -12.33
C ILE A 1047 -7.48 -3.41 -13.86
N GLN A 1048 -7.22 -4.56 -14.47
CA GLN A 1048 -7.35 -4.76 -15.92
C GLN A 1048 -8.45 -5.79 -16.23
N ASN A 1049 -9.24 -5.55 -17.29
CA ASN A 1049 -10.45 -6.30 -17.58
C ASN A 1049 -10.33 -7.34 -18.69
N LEU A 1050 -11.19 -8.36 -18.59
CA LEU A 1050 -11.42 -9.47 -19.53
C LEU A 1050 -11.67 -9.05 -20.99
N ASP A 1051 -12.28 -7.90 -21.25
CA ASP A 1051 -12.72 -7.53 -22.60
C ASP A 1051 -11.57 -7.08 -23.50
N GLU A 1052 -10.49 -6.54 -22.94
CA GLU A 1052 -9.26 -6.21 -23.68
C GLU A 1052 -8.53 -7.51 -24.10
N ARG A 1053 -8.39 -8.48 -23.19
CA ARG A 1053 -7.84 -9.81 -23.53
C ARG A 1053 -8.74 -10.64 -24.44
N ALA A 1054 -10.07 -10.52 -24.33
CA ALA A 1054 -11.00 -11.19 -25.23
C ALA A 1054 -11.01 -10.54 -26.63
N ALA A 1055 -10.70 -9.24 -26.75
CA ALA A 1055 -10.49 -8.58 -28.04
C ALA A 1055 -9.16 -9.00 -28.68
N GLU A 1056 -8.08 -9.11 -27.89
CA GLU A 1056 -6.78 -9.63 -28.32
C GLU A 1056 -6.84 -11.11 -28.71
N SER A 1057 -7.58 -11.93 -27.94
CA SER A 1057 -7.78 -13.36 -28.23
C SER A 1057 -8.66 -13.59 -29.47
N ARG A 1058 -9.64 -12.70 -29.73
CA ARG A 1058 -10.43 -12.70 -30.97
C ARG A 1058 -9.62 -12.24 -32.18
N ALA A 1059 -8.65 -11.35 -32.00
CA ALA A 1059 -7.70 -10.96 -33.05
C ALA A 1059 -6.66 -12.07 -33.33
N ALA A 1060 -6.24 -12.83 -32.31
CA ALA A 1060 -5.33 -13.97 -32.45
C ALA A 1060 -5.97 -15.19 -33.12
N GLY A 1061 -7.30 -15.34 -33.02
CA GLY A 1061 -8.03 -16.48 -33.58
C GLY A 1061 -8.21 -16.49 -35.11
N ASN A 1062 -7.85 -15.41 -35.83
CA ASN A 1062 -8.21 -15.26 -37.26
C ASN A 1062 -7.05 -15.03 -38.24
N THR A 1063 -5.79 -15.32 -37.87
CA THR A 1063 -4.68 -15.32 -38.84
C THR A 1063 -3.64 -16.39 -38.52
N GLN A 1064 -3.84 -17.59 -39.05
CA GLN A 1064 -2.82 -18.63 -39.10
C GLN A 1064 -1.91 -18.38 -40.31
N SER A 1065 -0.88 -17.57 -40.13
CA SER A 1065 0.28 -17.45 -41.05
C SER A 1065 1.45 -16.85 -40.29
N GLN A 1066 2.56 -17.57 -40.23
CA GLN A 1066 3.80 -17.20 -39.54
C GLN A 1066 4.16 -15.72 -39.70
N ARG A 1067 4.09 -14.95 -38.61
CA ARG A 1067 4.88 -13.71 -38.43
C ARG A 1067 5.45 -13.67 -37.02
N GLN A 1068 6.74 -13.36 -36.94
CA GLN A 1068 7.51 -13.12 -35.72
C GLN A 1068 6.75 -12.22 -34.76
N SER A 1069 6.90 -12.48 -33.45
CA SER A 1069 6.43 -11.62 -32.37
C SER A 1069 6.75 -10.16 -32.68
N VAL A 1070 5.72 -9.39 -33.04
CA VAL A 1070 5.85 -7.95 -33.18
C VAL A 1070 5.93 -7.43 -31.76
N THR A 1071 7.14 -7.02 -31.37
CA THR A 1071 7.37 -6.13 -30.26
C THR A 1071 6.37 -4.97 -30.37
N GLU A 1072 5.57 -4.74 -29.33
CA GLU A 1072 4.72 -3.55 -29.24
C GLU A 1072 5.59 -2.34 -29.53
N THR A 1073 5.41 -1.79 -30.72
CA THR A 1073 6.04 -0.56 -31.12
C THR A 1073 5.12 0.51 -30.59
N ILE A 1074 5.57 1.19 -29.54
CA ILE A 1074 5.00 2.46 -29.09
C ILE A 1074 4.72 3.28 -30.35
N VAL A 1075 3.43 3.55 -30.63
CA VAL A 1075 3.06 4.53 -31.63
C VAL A 1075 3.58 5.85 -31.09
N ARG A 1076 4.69 6.31 -31.66
CA ARG A 1076 5.25 7.59 -31.28
C ARG A 1076 4.26 8.65 -31.72
N GLU A 1077 3.85 9.52 -30.80
CA GLU A 1077 3.06 10.72 -31.12
C GLU A 1077 3.80 11.65 -32.10
N MET A 1078 5.12 11.49 -32.22
CA MET A 1078 5.96 12.25 -33.16
C MET A 1078 6.78 11.36 -34.11
N PRO A 1079 6.95 11.77 -35.38
CA PRO A 1079 7.82 11.08 -36.33
C PRO A 1079 9.25 11.00 -35.79
N LYS A 1080 9.86 9.81 -35.90
CA LYS A 1080 11.24 9.58 -35.50
C LYS A 1080 12.17 10.43 -36.37
N ILE A 1081 12.77 11.45 -35.77
CA ILE A 1081 13.87 12.20 -36.39
C ILE A 1081 15.00 11.20 -36.68
N GLY A 1082 15.30 11.02 -37.96
CA GLY A 1082 16.38 10.19 -38.45
C GLY A 1082 17.74 10.72 -38.01
N ARG A 1083 18.70 9.83 -37.75
CA ARG A 1083 20.07 10.19 -37.32
C ARG A 1083 20.77 11.23 -38.22
N ASN A 1084 20.38 11.31 -39.49
CA ASN A 1084 20.94 12.23 -40.48
C ASN A 1084 20.02 13.41 -40.80
N ASP A 1085 18.82 13.47 -40.22
CA ASP A 1085 17.88 14.56 -40.43
C ASP A 1085 18.46 15.82 -39.83
N ARG A 1086 18.29 16.93 -40.54
CA ARG A 1086 18.71 18.24 -40.06
C ARG A 1086 17.68 18.74 -39.07
N VAL A 1087 18.13 19.08 -37.89
CA VAL A 1087 17.33 19.65 -36.82
C VAL A 1087 17.92 20.98 -36.42
N THR A 1088 17.05 21.92 -36.08
CA THR A 1088 17.46 23.18 -35.50
C THR A 1088 17.48 23.00 -33.99
N ILE A 1089 18.64 23.23 -33.37
CA ILE A 1089 18.78 23.26 -31.91
C ILE A 1089 19.04 24.70 -31.47
N LYS A 1090 18.48 25.11 -30.33
CA LYS A 1090 18.67 26.43 -29.72
C LYS A 1090 19.41 26.27 -28.40
N HIS A 1091 20.47 27.02 -28.20
CA HIS A 1091 21.23 27.01 -26.96
C HIS A 1091 20.38 27.61 -25.84
N VAL A 1092 20.27 26.91 -24.72
CA VAL A 1092 19.40 27.27 -23.58
C VAL A 1092 19.81 28.59 -22.94
N MET A 1093 21.12 28.84 -22.75
CA MET A 1093 21.62 30.10 -22.17
C MET A 1093 21.73 31.27 -23.15
N SER A 1094 22.34 31.07 -24.34
CA SER A 1094 22.67 32.17 -25.26
C SER A 1094 21.58 32.47 -26.30
N GLY A 1095 20.59 31.59 -26.45
CA GLY A 1095 19.56 31.71 -27.50
C GLY A 1095 20.06 31.46 -28.93
N GLU A 1096 21.34 31.10 -29.10
CA GLU A 1096 21.94 30.81 -30.40
C GLU A 1096 21.29 29.59 -31.06
N SER A 1097 20.83 29.72 -32.32
CA SER A 1097 20.29 28.59 -33.09
C SER A 1097 21.33 27.99 -34.01
N LYS A 1098 21.44 26.65 -34.04
CA LYS A 1098 22.31 25.89 -34.95
C LYS A 1098 21.54 24.79 -35.65
N GLU A 1099 21.72 24.68 -36.96
CA GLU A 1099 21.17 23.58 -37.76
C GLU A 1099 22.22 22.47 -37.87
N VAL A 1100 21.97 21.32 -37.24
CA VAL A 1100 22.90 20.19 -37.21
C VAL A 1100 22.18 18.89 -37.54
N LYS A 1101 22.93 17.83 -37.88
CA LYS A 1101 22.32 16.49 -38.00
C LYS A 1101 21.91 16.00 -36.62
N TYR A 1102 20.77 15.31 -36.49
CA TYR A 1102 20.27 14.83 -35.19
C TYR A 1102 21.32 14.04 -34.40
N LYS A 1103 22.17 13.23 -35.06
CA LYS A 1103 23.29 12.52 -34.40
C LYS A 1103 24.32 13.43 -33.70
N GLN A 1104 24.47 14.67 -34.17
CA GLN A 1104 25.35 15.69 -33.60
C GLN A 1104 24.61 16.51 -32.54
N ALA A 1105 23.28 16.63 -32.66
CA ALA A 1105 22.43 17.28 -31.66
C ALA A 1105 22.30 16.47 -30.36
N ILE A 1106 22.20 15.13 -30.44
CA ILE A 1106 22.00 14.25 -29.27
C ILE A 1106 22.93 14.58 -28.09
N PRO A 1107 24.28 14.60 -28.23
CA PRO A 1107 25.16 14.87 -27.10
C PRO A 1107 25.07 16.33 -26.60
N LEU A 1108 24.55 17.27 -27.41
CA LEU A 1108 24.35 18.66 -27.01
C LEU A 1108 23.03 18.83 -26.24
N ILE A 1109 21.99 18.08 -26.64
CA ILE A 1109 20.69 18.02 -25.97
C ILE A 1109 20.81 17.26 -24.64
N GLU A 1110 21.53 16.13 -24.62
CA GLU A 1110 21.74 15.33 -23.39
C GLU A 1110 22.53 16.08 -22.30
N LYS A 1111 23.32 17.09 -22.70
CA LYS A 1111 24.01 17.99 -21.77
C LYS A 1111 23.10 19.08 -21.17
N GLY A 1112 21.87 19.22 -21.67
CA GLY A 1112 20.93 20.26 -21.25
C GLY A 1112 21.28 21.68 -21.73
N GLU A 1113 22.35 21.84 -22.51
CA GLU A 1113 22.78 23.14 -23.02
C GLU A 1113 21.99 23.58 -24.26
N TRP A 1114 21.34 22.65 -24.95
CA TRP A 1114 20.62 22.89 -26.21
C TRP A 1114 19.25 22.19 -26.22
N VAL A 1115 18.22 22.86 -26.74
CA VAL A 1115 16.88 22.31 -26.93
C VAL A 1115 16.54 22.21 -28.41
N LEU A 1116 15.73 21.22 -28.78
CA LEU A 1116 15.29 21.03 -30.16
C LEU A 1116 14.16 22.02 -30.48
N LEU A 1117 14.30 22.82 -31.54
CA LEU A 1117 13.21 23.58 -32.13
C LEU A 1117 12.49 22.69 -33.14
N LYS A 1118 11.16 22.56 -33.02
CA LYS A 1118 10.34 21.84 -34.00
C LYS A 1118 10.25 22.62 -35.31
#